data_AF-A0A4S4M6I5-F1
#
_entry.id   AF-A0A4S4M6I5-F1
#
_cell.length_a   1.000
_cell.length_b   1.000
_cell.length_c   1.000
_cell.angle_alpha   90.00
_cell.angle_beta   90.00
_cell.angle_gamma   90.00
#
_symmetry.space_group_name_H-M   'P 1'
#
loop_
_entity.id
_entity.type
_entity.pdbx_description
1 polymer ?
#
loop_
_entity_poly.entity_id
_entity_poly.type
_entity_poly.pdbx_seq_one_letter_code
_entity_poly.pdbx_strand_id
1 'polypeptide(L)'
;MPGVLDEVVADCMDVEDDDGDESDNDEPVIAFRGSFFDDDDDDDAAGFDQPDPFDGAEKEGEEGGGGLEPSDDEDDEDDEDEDPIEYEDPQPWEAPAPALPQPQAPVTPEDVAEQGPQIPPPPGRTNIEEALRQDIHVKVHPSPLAGKPVQQNATTFATYHGVSPTDDNPYAPFPNQREWLIARWAKLRGPGSTALDELLKIDGVVNDLHLSFKNSRELNQIIDKKLPTGRPHFRCKEVVIGGEAFDLYYRNVLDCVKALYGDPSFAADMVYKPEEHFADAEHEVRMYHEMHTGTWWWDTQSAVEAAKKAANTPEEQLPTTIVPIIISSDKTRLTQFKGKSAYPVYLTIGNLPKEIRRKPSMQGQILLAYLPTTRLEHIKSKTGRRRAVANLFHACMEKILRPLKSPGEDGIKMTSGDGVVRHCHPIFAAHVGDYPEQVLVTGIKTGECPCCTVPAKKLGDHGPPHPYRDLDAVLNALQVADDLLRNQACRAAGIKPIRPGPYWENLPYADPFLSITPDILHQLYQGVIKHLIEWVKTAFSEEEIDARCRRLPRSHHVRVFTKGISSLYQLTGREHSDIARILLGLVVDMPLPDGTSPLRLVRSVRAILDFLYLAQYPVHTTTTLALLDDALDRFHANKSIFEDIGVRSTWNIPKLHYLRHYAMLIKRLGTPDNFNTEYTERLHIDLAKDAYEATNAKDEFPQMTRWLERREKVLRHERYIAWCIAGRPRTLSSRVGALAAPPADRLKMTKHASKKSVQLESLVTDYGARFFVDALTRYVVSHCDPTLTRAQVEHKSYDIALPFRSLPVYHKAKFWLGDAKNHRLSSNEYDVIHATPARKDKRDRPIDGQFDTVIITDGQGAYSGVAGYRVAQVRVIFTLPPRAAPLFATAHQPPPKFLAYVEWFTAFTEPDVNHRLYKIKRVVRNGDRLASIIPLRSVRRMLTILIGGYLAEGSAE
;
A
#
# COMPACT_ATOMS: atom_id res chain seq x y z
N MET A 1 -50.34 -38.94 -55.92
CA MET A 1 -51.55 -39.77 -56.07
C MET A 1 -51.21 -41.21 -55.61
N PRO A 2 -51.63 -41.70 -54.42
CA PRO A 2 -52.10 -41.02 -53.21
C PRO A 2 -50.90 -40.29 -52.53
N GLY A 3 -50.45 -40.41 -51.27
CA GLY A 3 -50.84 -41.13 -50.03
C GLY A 3 -49.70 -40.93 -48.98
N VAL A 4 -49.82 -40.83 -47.65
CA VAL A 4 -50.87 -41.03 -46.60
C VAL A 4 -50.63 -42.27 -45.71
N LEU A 5 -49.96 -42.02 -44.56
CA LEU A 5 -50.16 -42.56 -43.18
C LEU A 5 -49.98 -44.09 -42.91
N ASP A 6 -49.58 -44.58 -41.72
CA ASP A 6 -49.41 -43.91 -40.41
C ASP A 6 -48.34 -44.53 -39.46
N GLU A 7 -47.78 -43.66 -38.60
CA GLU A 7 -47.34 -43.76 -37.18
C GLU A 7 -46.46 -44.89 -36.53
N VAL A 8 -45.90 -44.46 -35.37
CA VAL A 8 -45.36 -45.10 -34.13
C VAL A 8 -43.92 -45.65 -34.01
N VAL A 9 -43.27 -45.17 -32.91
CA VAL A 9 -42.04 -45.56 -32.20
C VAL A 9 -40.71 -45.56 -32.97
N ALA A 10 -39.78 -44.73 -32.48
CA ALA A 10 -38.34 -44.89 -32.68
C ALA A 10 -37.64 -44.81 -31.32
N ASP A 11 -37.14 -45.94 -30.82
CA ASP A 11 -36.19 -45.94 -29.71
C ASP A 11 -34.86 -45.36 -30.22
N CYS A 12 -34.36 -44.32 -29.55
CA CYS A 12 -32.99 -43.87 -29.74
C CYS A 12 -32.08 -44.67 -28.81
N MET A 13 -30.99 -45.22 -29.34
CA MET A 13 -30.01 -45.96 -28.55
C MET A 13 -29.34 -45.03 -27.54
N ASP A 14 -29.32 -45.44 -26.28
CA ASP A 14 -28.53 -44.79 -25.24
C ASP A 14 -27.04 -44.82 -25.62
N VAL A 15 -26.43 -43.64 -25.60
CA VAL A 15 -24.98 -43.51 -25.43
C VAL A 15 -24.80 -43.06 -23.99
N GLU A 16 -24.43 -43.99 -23.12
CA GLU A 16 -24.11 -43.68 -21.74
C GLU A 16 -22.83 -42.82 -21.72
N ASP A 17 -22.97 -41.54 -21.40
CA ASP A 17 -21.84 -40.69 -21.06
C ASP A 17 -21.24 -41.23 -19.76
N ASP A 18 -20.02 -41.76 -19.85
CA ASP A 18 -19.26 -42.30 -18.72
C ASP A 18 -18.84 -41.14 -17.80
N ASP A 19 -19.66 -40.87 -16.77
CA ASP A 19 -19.37 -39.94 -15.66
C ASP A 19 -18.20 -40.47 -14.81
N GLY A 20 -17.02 -40.43 -15.41
CA GLY A 20 -15.75 -40.87 -14.83
C GLY A 20 -15.35 -39.99 -13.66
N ASP A 21 -15.80 -40.38 -12.47
CA ASP A 21 -15.40 -39.82 -11.17
C ASP A 21 -13.93 -40.23 -10.89
N GLU A 22 -12.99 -39.64 -11.65
CA GLU A 22 -11.55 -39.89 -11.52
C GLU A 22 -11.09 -39.55 -10.10
N SER A 23 -10.88 -40.59 -9.29
CA SER A 23 -10.53 -40.48 -7.88
C SER A 23 -9.07 -40.06 -7.69
N ASP A 24 -8.80 -38.78 -7.95
CA ASP A 24 -7.54 -38.03 -7.79
C ASP A 24 -6.93 -38.11 -6.36
N ASN A 25 -7.60 -38.82 -5.43
CA ASN A 25 -7.08 -39.24 -4.13
C ASN A 25 -5.95 -40.29 -4.24
N ASP A 26 -5.92 -41.11 -5.30
CA ASP A 26 -4.95 -42.21 -5.48
C ASP A 26 -3.52 -41.75 -5.87
N GLU A 27 -3.28 -40.44 -6.00
CA GLU A 27 -1.91 -39.92 -5.97
C GLU A 27 -1.19 -40.37 -4.68
N PRO A 28 0.10 -40.76 -4.72
CA PRO A 28 0.82 -41.16 -3.52
C PRO A 28 0.94 -40.02 -2.48
N VAL A 29 1.03 -40.42 -1.20
CA VAL A 29 1.39 -39.53 -0.08
C VAL A 29 2.75 -38.88 -0.34
N ILE A 30 2.92 -37.60 0.04
CA ILE A 30 4.22 -36.92 -0.05
C ILE A 30 5.09 -37.41 1.12
N ALA A 31 5.69 -38.60 0.92
CA ALA A 31 6.50 -39.29 1.92
C ALA A 31 7.95 -38.80 1.90
N PHE A 32 8.35 -38.04 2.90
CA PHE A 32 9.70 -37.49 2.96
C PHE A 32 10.75 -38.56 3.34
N ARG A 33 11.59 -38.97 2.39
CA ARG A 33 12.58 -40.07 2.55
C ARG A 33 14.06 -39.63 2.66
N GLY A 34 14.35 -38.33 2.80
CA GLY A 34 15.73 -37.87 3.01
C GLY A 34 16.31 -38.33 4.36
N SER A 35 17.64 -38.33 4.50
CA SER A 35 18.28 -38.58 5.80
C SER A 35 17.83 -37.51 6.82
N PHE A 36 17.12 -37.96 7.86
CA PHE A 36 16.75 -37.13 9.02
C PHE A 36 17.87 -37.06 10.07
N PHE A 37 18.78 -38.03 10.03
CA PHE A 37 19.85 -38.27 10.98
C PHE A 37 21.15 -38.46 10.19
N ASP A 38 21.88 -37.35 10.03
CA ASP A 38 23.32 -37.39 9.78
C ASP A 38 23.98 -37.18 11.17
N ASP A 39 23.85 -38.18 12.04
CA ASP A 39 24.41 -38.16 13.40
C ASP A 39 25.92 -38.46 13.32
N ASP A 40 26.76 -37.43 13.11
CA ASP A 40 28.21 -37.38 13.48
C ASP A 40 28.93 -36.03 13.14
N ASP A 41 28.25 -35.00 12.61
CA ASP A 41 28.87 -33.71 12.18
C ASP A 41 28.54 -32.49 13.08
N ASP A 42 28.78 -32.58 14.40
CA ASP A 42 28.64 -31.41 15.31
C ASP A 42 29.71 -30.33 15.07
N ASP A 43 30.93 -30.70 14.65
CA ASP A 43 32.02 -29.75 14.34
C ASP A 43 31.77 -28.96 13.04
N ASP A 44 31.14 -29.55 12.02
CA ASP A 44 30.91 -28.90 10.74
C ASP A 44 29.66 -27.97 10.74
N ALA A 45 28.84 -28.07 11.80
CA ALA A 45 27.61 -27.30 11.97
C ALA A 45 27.83 -25.83 12.40
N ALA A 46 28.99 -25.50 12.97
CA ALA A 46 29.28 -24.19 13.58
C ALA A 46 29.18 -22.97 12.62
N GLY A 47 29.11 -23.20 11.30
CA GLY A 47 29.08 -22.16 10.26
C GLY A 47 27.76 -21.97 9.51
N PHE A 48 26.65 -22.58 9.94
CA PHE A 48 25.42 -22.64 9.12
C PHE A 48 24.23 -21.75 9.55
N ASP A 49 24.11 -21.37 10.83
CA ASP A 49 23.14 -20.37 11.32
C ASP A 49 23.57 -19.89 12.71
N GLN A 50 23.82 -18.58 12.88
CA GLN A 50 23.69 -17.94 14.19
C GLN A 50 22.28 -17.33 14.30
N PRO A 51 21.58 -17.43 15.44
CA PRO A 51 20.37 -16.66 15.66
C PRO A 51 20.70 -15.15 15.70
N ASP A 52 19.84 -14.32 15.14
CA ASP A 52 19.94 -12.86 15.30
C ASP A 52 19.70 -12.50 16.77
N PRO A 53 20.60 -11.75 17.45
CA PRO A 53 20.38 -11.30 18.81
C PRO A 53 19.13 -10.42 19.02
N PHE A 54 18.52 -9.93 17.93
CA PHE A 54 17.33 -9.07 17.92
C PHE A 54 16.09 -9.73 17.30
N ASP A 55 16.09 -11.03 17.06
CA ASP A 55 14.86 -11.74 16.71
C ASP A 55 13.90 -11.78 17.92
N GLY A 56 12.62 -11.59 17.64
CA GLY A 56 11.57 -11.28 18.61
C GLY A 56 11.07 -12.49 19.39
N ALA A 57 11.94 -13.16 20.12
CA ALA A 57 11.54 -14.16 21.10
C ALA A 57 10.70 -13.50 22.22
N GLU A 58 9.38 -13.53 22.06
CA GLU A 58 8.42 -13.13 23.09
C GLU A 58 8.74 -13.90 24.38
N LYS A 59 9.12 -13.17 25.43
CA LYS A 59 9.23 -13.75 26.76
C LYS A 59 7.83 -14.01 27.28
N GLU A 60 7.46 -15.29 27.31
CA GLU A 60 6.28 -15.78 28.02
C GLU A 60 6.38 -15.32 29.48
N GLY A 61 5.44 -14.47 29.91
CA GLY A 61 5.31 -14.04 31.30
C GLY A 61 4.44 -15.02 32.07
N GLU A 62 4.91 -15.46 33.24
CA GLU A 62 4.22 -16.46 34.06
C GLU A 62 2.86 -15.95 34.59
N GLU A 63 1.95 -16.88 34.85
CA GLU A 63 0.55 -16.58 35.19
C GLU A 63 0.38 -15.91 36.57
N GLY A 64 -0.39 -14.82 36.60
CA GLY A 64 -0.90 -14.19 37.83
C GLY A 64 -2.42 -14.21 37.84
N GLY A 65 -3.02 -15.28 38.37
CA GLY A 65 -4.47 -15.52 38.29
C GLY A 65 -5.32 -14.60 39.17
N GLY A 66 -6.43 -14.10 38.62
CA GLY A 66 -7.46 -13.36 39.34
C GLY A 66 -8.66 -13.07 38.43
N GLY A 67 -9.71 -13.91 38.50
CA GLY A 67 -10.90 -13.76 37.65
C GLY A 67 -12.03 -13.01 38.34
N LEU A 68 -13.00 -12.54 37.55
CA LEU A 68 -14.38 -12.26 37.96
C LEU A 68 -15.32 -12.38 36.73
N GLU A 69 -16.62 -12.40 36.99
CA GLU A 69 -17.68 -12.83 36.05
C GLU A 69 -18.22 -11.69 35.15
N PRO A 70 -18.91 -12.02 34.02
CA PRO A 70 -19.33 -11.04 33.03
C PRO A 70 -20.62 -10.29 33.42
N SER A 71 -20.88 -9.18 32.71
CA SER A 71 -22.18 -8.53 32.62
C SER A 71 -22.42 -8.10 31.17
N ASP A 72 -23.49 -8.60 30.57
CA ASP A 72 -24.02 -8.12 29.30
C ASP A 72 -24.64 -6.72 29.48
N ASP A 73 -24.62 -5.89 28.42
CA ASP A 73 -25.85 -5.43 27.76
C ASP A 73 -25.53 -4.49 26.57
N GLU A 74 -26.49 -4.42 25.65
CA GLU A 74 -26.41 -3.90 24.29
C GLU A 74 -26.61 -2.37 24.21
N ASP A 75 -26.07 -1.72 23.17
CA ASP A 75 -26.77 -0.67 22.38
C ASP A 75 -25.95 -0.29 21.13
N ASP A 76 -26.49 -0.54 19.93
CA ASP A 76 -25.94 -0.14 18.63
C ASP A 76 -26.66 1.11 18.09
N GLU A 77 -25.95 2.22 17.87
CA GLU A 77 -26.36 3.28 16.92
C GLU A 77 -25.17 3.74 16.05
N ASP A 78 -25.37 3.78 14.72
CA ASP A 78 -24.38 4.22 13.73
C ASP A 78 -24.09 5.73 13.79
N ASP A 79 -22.83 6.15 13.95
CA ASP A 79 -22.32 7.39 13.33
C ASP A 79 -20.77 7.42 13.18
N GLU A 80 -20.25 8.08 12.13
CA GLU A 80 -18.81 8.13 11.82
C GLU A 80 -18.06 9.23 12.62
N ASP A 81 -17.67 8.98 13.88
CA ASP A 81 -16.77 9.89 14.65
C ASP A 81 -15.52 9.16 15.21
N GLU A 82 -14.32 9.70 14.90
CA GLU A 82 -13.04 9.26 15.48
C GLU A 82 -12.88 9.83 16.91
N ASP A 83 -13.55 9.26 17.91
CA ASP A 83 -13.50 9.76 19.29
C ASP A 83 -12.10 9.54 19.93
N PRO A 84 -11.43 10.58 20.47
CA PRO A 84 -10.05 10.48 20.95
C PRO A 84 -9.98 9.89 22.37
N ILE A 85 -9.16 8.86 22.55
CA ILE A 85 -8.88 8.23 23.85
C ILE A 85 -8.35 9.26 24.86
N GLU A 86 -8.95 9.28 26.04
CA GLU A 86 -8.68 10.22 27.12
C GLU A 86 -7.40 9.84 27.90
N TYR A 87 -6.65 10.85 28.35
CA TYR A 87 -5.66 10.73 29.43
C TYR A 87 -5.70 12.00 30.31
N GLU A 88 -5.25 11.88 31.55
CA GLU A 88 -5.54 12.79 32.66
C GLU A 88 -4.64 14.06 32.72
N ASP A 89 -4.97 14.96 33.65
CA ASP A 89 -4.62 16.38 33.62
C ASP A 89 -3.14 16.76 33.88
N PRO A 90 -2.67 17.90 33.30
CA PRO A 90 -1.47 18.61 33.75
C PRO A 90 -1.78 19.65 34.85
N GLN A 91 -0.92 19.76 35.87
CA GLN A 91 -1.03 20.82 36.90
C GLN A 91 -0.36 22.15 36.48
N PRO A 92 -0.74 23.30 37.08
CA PRO A 92 -0.36 24.64 36.61
C PRO A 92 1.02 25.13 37.11
N TRP A 93 1.54 26.17 36.45
CA TRP A 93 2.83 26.81 36.75
C TRP A 93 2.72 27.98 37.75
N GLU A 94 3.85 28.34 38.37
CA GLU A 94 3.96 29.46 39.32
C GLU A 94 4.06 30.86 38.64
N ALA A 95 4.01 31.92 39.44
CA ALA A 95 3.69 33.29 39.02
C ALA A 95 4.88 34.16 38.56
N PRO A 96 4.66 35.23 37.74
CA PRO A 96 5.71 36.10 37.25
C PRO A 96 6.16 37.20 38.24
N ALA A 97 7.42 37.65 38.08
CA ALA A 97 7.99 38.82 38.76
C ALA A 97 7.64 40.15 38.03
N PRO A 98 7.73 41.33 38.70
CA PRO A 98 7.19 42.59 38.17
C PRO A 98 8.07 43.27 37.09
N ALA A 99 7.43 44.09 36.25
CA ALA A 99 8.02 44.75 35.08
C ALA A 99 8.44 46.22 35.30
N LEU A 100 9.22 46.76 34.35
CA LEU A 100 9.33 48.16 33.84
C LEU A 100 10.73 48.40 33.21
N PRO A 101 10.96 49.40 32.33
CA PRO A 101 10.03 50.22 31.55
C PRO A 101 10.31 50.24 30.01
N GLN A 102 9.43 50.91 29.26
CA GLN A 102 9.62 51.36 27.85
C GLN A 102 9.46 52.91 27.80
N PRO A 103 9.56 53.64 26.65
CA PRO A 103 10.01 53.27 25.27
C PRO A 103 11.09 54.22 24.68
N GLN A 104 11.60 53.90 23.48
CA GLN A 104 12.02 54.91 22.49
C GLN A 104 11.54 54.54 21.07
N ALA A 105 11.64 55.47 20.12
CA ALA A 105 10.76 55.57 18.95
C ALA A 105 11.06 54.61 17.77
N PRO A 106 10.05 54.24 16.96
CA PRO A 106 10.22 53.38 15.78
C PRO A 106 10.84 54.13 14.60
N VAL A 107 11.69 53.43 13.84
CA VAL A 107 12.23 53.86 12.54
C VAL A 107 11.44 53.18 11.42
N THR A 108 11.02 53.95 10.41
CA THR A 108 10.34 53.44 9.21
C THR A 108 11.30 52.78 8.23
N PRO A 109 10.88 51.67 7.59
CA PRO A 109 11.13 51.54 6.16
C PRO A 109 9.90 51.04 5.36
N GLU A 110 10.05 51.11 4.04
CA GLU A 110 9.11 50.59 3.05
C GLU A 110 9.02 49.06 3.10
N ASP A 111 7.86 48.49 2.77
CA ASP A 111 7.74 47.13 2.18
C ASP A 111 6.28 46.74 1.96
N VAL A 112 5.92 46.28 0.76
CA VAL A 112 5.57 44.88 0.41
C VAL A 112 5.71 44.84 -1.10
N ALA A 113 6.96 44.70 -1.54
CA ALA A 113 7.31 44.34 -2.90
C ALA A 113 8.58 43.46 -2.88
N GLU A 114 8.72 42.63 -1.85
CA GLU A 114 9.65 41.49 -1.83
C GLU A 114 9.27 40.54 -2.98
N GLN A 115 9.79 40.84 -4.17
CA GLN A 115 10.15 39.80 -5.12
C GLN A 115 11.23 38.98 -4.41
N GLY A 116 10.81 37.92 -3.71
CA GLY A 116 11.75 36.96 -3.13
C GLY A 116 12.71 36.49 -4.23
N PRO A 117 14.00 36.23 -3.89
CA PRO A 117 14.97 35.82 -4.89
C PRO A 117 14.43 34.62 -5.67
N GLN A 118 14.71 34.57 -6.97
CA GLN A 118 14.37 33.40 -7.80
C GLN A 118 15.14 32.19 -7.27
N ILE A 119 14.53 31.44 -6.35
CA ILE A 119 15.06 30.17 -5.85
C ILE A 119 15.13 29.24 -7.07
N PRO A 120 16.32 28.86 -7.55
CA PRO A 120 16.41 27.90 -8.63
C PRO A 120 15.78 26.58 -8.15
N PRO A 121 14.99 25.89 -8.99
CA PRO A 121 14.42 24.60 -8.60
C PRO A 121 15.51 23.63 -8.11
N PRO A 122 15.23 22.81 -7.08
CA PRO A 122 16.23 21.91 -6.51
C PRO A 122 16.84 21.02 -7.60
N PRO A 123 18.18 21.07 -7.81
CA PRO A 123 18.82 20.44 -8.97
C PRO A 123 18.41 18.97 -9.16
N GLY A 124 18.16 18.60 -10.41
CA GLY A 124 17.65 17.29 -10.79
C GLY A 124 16.13 17.14 -10.60
N ARG A 125 15.63 17.22 -9.37
CA ARG A 125 14.29 16.70 -9.01
C ARG A 125 13.13 17.33 -9.79
N THR A 126 13.17 18.64 -10.04
CA THR A 126 12.05 19.37 -10.66
C THR A 126 11.75 18.93 -12.08
N ASN A 127 12.76 18.93 -12.96
CA ASN A 127 12.57 18.57 -14.37
C ASN A 127 12.06 17.13 -14.52
N ILE A 128 12.40 16.24 -13.59
CA ILE A 128 11.99 14.83 -13.63
C ILE A 128 10.52 14.67 -13.23
N GLU A 129 10.08 15.36 -12.17
CA GLU A 129 8.67 15.34 -11.76
C GLU A 129 7.75 16.04 -12.78
N GLU A 130 8.29 16.96 -13.60
CA GLU A 130 7.58 17.55 -14.74
C GLU A 130 7.60 16.65 -15.99
N ALA A 131 8.69 15.91 -16.25
CA ALA A 131 8.72 14.88 -17.30
C ALA A 131 7.68 13.77 -17.05
N LEU A 132 7.48 13.37 -15.78
CA LEU A 132 6.41 12.47 -15.35
C LEU A 132 4.97 13.03 -15.56
N ARG A 133 4.83 14.23 -16.15
CA ARG A 133 3.54 14.84 -16.56
C ARG A 133 3.48 15.28 -18.04
N GLN A 134 4.31 14.64 -18.88
CA GLN A 134 4.14 14.65 -20.34
C GLN A 134 3.33 13.43 -20.78
N ASP A 135 2.81 13.45 -22.01
CA ASP A 135 2.10 12.29 -22.57
C ASP A 135 3.02 11.07 -22.61
N ILE A 136 2.51 9.90 -22.25
CA ILE A 136 3.33 8.68 -22.17
C ILE A 136 3.61 8.18 -23.59
N HIS A 137 4.87 8.27 -24.03
CA HIS A 137 5.32 7.76 -25.31
C HIS A 137 5.57 6.24 -25.19
N VAL A 138 4.75 5.44 -25.88
CA VAL A 138 4.75 3.97 -25.78
C VAL A 138 5.36 3.33 -27.01
N LYS A 139 6.49 2.65 -26.84
CA LYS A 139 7.11 1.76 -27.82
C LYS A 139 6.79 0.31 -27.47
N VAL A 140 6.03 -0.36 -28.33
CA VAL A 140 5.59 -1.75 -28.13
C VAL A 140 6.72 -2.75 -28.48
N HIS A 141 6.69 -3.94 -27.88
CA HIS A 141 7.55 -5.07 -28.29
C HIS A 141 7.52 -5.30 -29.82
N PRO A 142 8.68 -5.50 -30.49
CA PRO A 142 8.76 -5.55 -31.95
C PRO A 142 8.15 -6.82 -32.57
N SER A 143 7.89 -7.87 -31.79
CA SER A 143 7.26 -9.09 -32.29
C SER A 143 5.78 -8.88 -32.64
N PRO A 144 5.34 -9.17 -33.88
CA PRO A 144 3.93 -9.14 -34.27
C PRO A 144 3.13 -10.34 -33.72
N LEU A 145 3.78 -11.26 -32.98
CA LEU A 145 3.17 -12.40 -32.29
C LEU A 145 2.88 -12.10 -30.81
N ALA A 146 3.49 -11.05 -30.24
CA ALA A 146 3.34 -10.69 -28.83
C ALA A 146 1.90 -10.27 -28.47
N GLY A 147 1.26 -11.00 -27.55
CA GLY A 147 -0.10 -10.70 -27.07
C GLY A 147 -1.23 -10.89 -28.11
N LYS A 148 -0.91 -11.45 -29.29
CA LYS A 148 -1.83 -11.50 -30.43
C LYS A 148 -2.98 -12.52 -30.20
N PRO A 149 -4.24 -12.14 -30.47
CA PRO A 149 -5.39 -13.06 -30.46
C PRO A 149 -5.22 -14.26 -31.41
N VAL A 150 -5.70 -15.42 -30.96
CA VAL A 150 -5.78 -16.66 -31.76
C VAL A 150 -7.22 -16.89 -32.25
N GLN A 151 -8.21 -16.65 -31.38
CA GLN A 151 -9.63 -16.94 -31.63
C GLN A 151 -10.52 -16.02 -30.78
N GLN A 152 -11.78 -15.85 -31.18
CA GLN A 152 -12.82 -15.18 -30.39
C GLN A 152 -13.89 -16.20 -30.00
N ASN A 153 -14.18 -16.30 -28.71
CA ASN A 153 -15.25 -17.08 -28.11
C ASN A 153 -16.31 -16.14 -27.49
N ALA A 154 -17.35 -16.72 -26.88
CA ALA A 154 -18.27 -16.00 -26.00
C ALA A 154 -17.55 -15.46 -24.74
N THR A 155 -18.13 -14.46 -24.08
CA THR A 155 -17.61 -13.90 -22.81
C THR A 155 -17.91 -14.83 -21.64
N THR A 156 -17.09 -14.83 -20.60
CA THR A 156 -17.24 -15.73 -19.44
C THR A 156 -18.57 -15.55 -18.69
N PHE A 157 -19.22 -14.38 -18.80
CA PHE A 157 -20.57 -14.16 -18.26
C PHE A 157 -21.70 -14.61 -19.19
N ALA A 158 -21.48 -14.69 -20.51
CA ALA A 158 -22.46 -15.28 -21.43
C ALA A 158 -22.60 -16.80 -21.25
N THR A 159 -21.61 -17.46 -20.63
CA THR A 159 -21.63 -18.89 -20.27
C THR A 159 -21.83 -19.13 -18.77
N TYR A 160 -22.29 -18.13 -17.99
CA TYR A 160 -22.26 -18.17 -16.53
C TYR A 160 -23.05 -19.34 -15.92
N HIS A 161 -24.22 -19.68 -16.47
CA HIS A 161 -25.06 -20.80 -16.05
C HIS A 161 -24.91 -22.05 -16.95
N GLY A 162 -23.88 -22.12 -17.81
CA GLY A 162 -23.72 -23.19 -18.80
C GLY A 162 -24.68 -23.12 -20.00
N VAL A 163 -25.73 -22.29 -19.93
CA VAL A 163 -26.76 -22.09 -20.95
C VAL A 163 -26.79 -20.61 -21.39
N SER A 164 -27.24 -20.36 -22.62
CA SER A 164 -27.42 -19.01 -23.18
C SER A 164 -28.31 -18.14 -22.27
N PRO A 165 -28.02 -16.82 -22.10
CA PRO A 165 -28.72 -15.97 -21.13
C PRO A 165 -30.11 -15.54 -21.61
N THR A 166 -31.05 -16.49 -21.69
CA THR A 166 -32.47 -16.25 -22.00
C THR A 166 -33.34 -15.98 -20.76
N ASP A 167 -32.79 -16.09 -19.56
CA ASP A 167 -33.49 -15.75 -18.32
C ASP A 167 -33.69 -14.22 -18.18
N ASP A 168 -34.92 -13.81 -17.86
CA ASP A 168 -35.29 -12.43 -17.50
C ASP A 168 -34.89 -12.06 -16.07
N ASN A 169 -34.61 -13.06 -15.21
CA ASN A 169 -34.20 -12.83 -13.82
C ASN A 169 -32.67 -12.73 -13.69
N PRO A 170 -32.07 -11.54 -13.49
CA PRO A 170 -30.63 -11.40 -13.33
C PRO A 170 -30.11 -12.00 -12.01
N TYR A 171 -30.98 -12.22 -11.02
CA TYR A 171 -30.67 -12.73 -9.68
C TYR A 171 -30.69 -14.26 -9.57
N ALA A 172 -31.06 -14.97 -10.65
CA ALA A 172 -31.12 -16.43 -10.68
C ALA A 172 -29.77 -17.04 -10.21
N PRO A 173 -29.77 -17.99 -9.25
CA PRO A 173 -30.85 -18.87 -8.82
C PRO A 173 -31.81 -18.30 -7.76
N PHE A 174 -31.59 -17.08 -7.26
CA PHE A 174 -32.50 -16.45 -6.30
C PHE A 174 -33.72 -15.88 -7.04
N PRO A 175 -34.96 -16.12 -6.55
CA PRO A 175 -36.20 -15.67 -7.21
C PRO A 175 -36.30 -14.16 -7.45
N ASN A 176 -35.65 -13.33 -6.64
CA ASN A 176 -35.78 -11.87 -6.70
C ASN A 176 -34.61 -11.13 -6.02
N GLN A 177 -34.57 -9.80 -6.22
CA GLN A 177 -33.54 -8.91 -5.65
C GLN A 177 -33.48 -8.92 -4.12
N ARG A 178 -34.62 -9.01 -3.42
CA ARG A 178 -34.68 -8.96 -1.95
C ARG A 178 -34.01 -10.20 -1.35
N GLU A 179 -34.36 -11.38 -1.85
CA GLU A 179 -33.75 -12.63 -1.41
C GLU A 179 -32.24 -12.67 -1.73
N TRP A 180 -31.83 -12.21 -2.92
CA TRP A 180 -30.41 -12.06 -3.25
C TRP A 180 -29.68 -11.13 -2.26
N LEU A 181 -30.23 -9.96 -1.94
CA LEU A 181 -29.61 -9.02 -1.01
C LEU A 181 -29.48 -9.60 0.40
N ILE A 182 -30.48 -10.36 0.87
CA ILE A 182 -30.45 -11.07 2.16
C ILE A 182 -29.40 -12.18 2.12
N ALA A 183 -29.38 -13.03 1.09
CA ALA A 183 -28.38 -14.08 0.89
C ALA A 183 -26.94 -13.54 0.82
N ARG A 184 -26.74 -12.42 0.13
CA ARG A 184 -25.47 -11.69 0.04
C ARG A 184 -25.06 -11.12 1.39
N TRP A 185 -25.96 -10.41 2.08
CA TRP A 185 -25.69 -9.89 3.43
C TRP A 185 -25.27 -11.05 4.35
N ALA A 186 -26.07 -12.10 4.44
CA ALA A 186 -25.87 -13.29 5.28
C ALA A 186 -24.57 -14.08 5.05
N LYS A 187 -23.81 -13.78 3.99
CA LYS A 187 -22.51 -14.42 3.68
C LYS A 187 -21.34 -13.45 3.52
N LEU A 188 -21.60 -12.14 3.41
CA LEU A 188 -20.55 -11.12 3.33
C LEU A 188 -20.40 -10.29 4.62
N ARG A 189 -21.50 -10.10 5.38
CA ARG A 189 -21.62 -9.15 6.51
C ARG A 189 -22.55 -9.60 7.65
N GLY A 190 -23.42 -10.58 7.42
CA GLY A 190 -24.39 -11.06 8.41
C GLY A 190 -23.74 -11.92 9.50
N PRO A 191 -24.50 -12.25 10.56
CA PRO A 191 -23.98 -12.89 11.74
C PRO A 191 -23.67 -14.38 11.51
N GLY A 192 -23.10 -15.04 12.53
CA GLY A 192 -22.80 -16.47 12.49
C GLY A 192 -24.01 -17.34 12.13
N SER A 193 -23.77 -18.53 11.57
CA SER A 193 -24.86 -19.37 11.03
C SER A 193 -25.96 -19.69 12.04
N THR A 194 -25.63 -19.77 13.34
CA THR A 194 -26.61 -19.94 14.43
C THR A 194 -27.61 -18.79 14.52
N ALA A 195 -27.11 -17.54 14.52
CA ALA A 195 -27.94 -16.34 14.60
C ALA A 195 -28.76 -16.11 13.33
N LEU A 196 -28.24 -16.48 12.15
CA LEU A 196 -29.03 -16.53 10.92
C LEU A 196 -30.14 -17.59 11.01
N ASP A 197 -29.84 -18.77 11.56
CA ASP A 197 -30.83 -19.82 11.81
C ASP A 197 -31.84 -19.42 12.89
N GLU A 198 -31.53 -18.49 13.80
CA GLU A 198 -32.45 -17.95 14.80
C GLU A 198 -33.37 -16.88 14.20
N LEU A 199 -32.83 -15.93 13.45
CA LEU A 199 -33.61 -14.95 12.67
C LEU A 199 -34.63 -15.63 11.75
N LEU A 200 -34.24 -16.73 11.09
CA LEU A 200 -35.11 -17.49 10.17
C LEU A 200 -36.11 -18.43 10.89
N LYS A 201 -36.02 -18.60 12.21
CA LYS A 201 -37.03 -19.30 13.04
C LYS A 201 -38.11 -18.38 13.61
N ILE A 202 -37.91 -17.05 13.58
CA ILE A 202 -38.94 -16.10 14.01
C ILE A 202 -40.15 -16.26 13.08
N ASP A 203 -41.34 -16.41 13.67
CA ASP A 203 -42.56 -16.65 12.89
C ASP A 203 -42.87 -15.49 11.94
N GLY A 204 -43.52 -15.79 10.83
CA GLY A 204 -43.73 -14.85 9.71
C GLY A 204 -42.49 -14.62 8.82
N VAL A 205 -41.29 -14.42 9.39
CA VAL A 205 -40.10 -13.85 8.69
C VAL A 205 -39.79 -14.51 7.34
N VAL A 206 -39.71 -15.83 7.26
CA VAL A 206 -39.42 -16.56 6.00
C VAL A 206 -40.54 -16.34 4.95
N ASN A 207 -41.79 -16.29 5.40
CA ASN A 207 -42.96 -16.10 4.55
C ASN A 207 -43.08 -14.65 4.07
N ASP A 208 -42.92 -13.67 4.96
CA ASP A 208 -43.10 -12.24 4.67
C ASP A 208 -41.96 -11.67 3.81
N LEU A 209 -40.74 -12.19 3.99
CA LEU A 209 -39.60 -11.86 3.13
C LEU A 209 -39.61 -12.66 1.81
N HIS A 210 -40.44 -13.70 1.70
CA HIS A 210 -40.55 -14.63 0.55
C HIS A 210 -39.23 -15.35 0.22
N LEU A 211 -38.61 -15.99 1.21
CA LEU A 211 -37.31 -16.65 1.06
C LEU A 211 -37.44 -18.12 0.62
N SER A 212 -36.60 -18.56 -0.32
CA SER A 212 -36.53 -19.97 -0.76
C SER A 212 -35.76 -20.90 0.19
N PHE A 213 -35.21 -20.37 1.29
CA PHE A 213 -34.44 -21.10 2.30
C PHE A 213 -34.92 -20.76 3.73
N LYS A 214 -34.91 -21.76 4.61
CA LYS A 214 -35.39 -21.68 6.01
C LYS A 214 -34.25 -21.64 7.04
N ASN A 215 -33.00 -21.75 6.58
CA ASN A 215 -31.80 -21.81 7.42
C ASN A 215 -30.53 -21.60 6.55
N SER A 216 -29.42 -21.32 7.22
CA SER A 216 -28.06 -21.21 6.67
C SER A 216 -27.64 -22.46 5.91
N ARG A 217 -28.11 -23.66 6.27
CA ARG A 217 -27.77 -24.92 5.58
C ARG A 217 -28.43 -25.01 4.20
N GLU A 218 -29.68 -24.58 4.06
CA GLU A 218 -30.38 -24.48 2.77
C GLU A 218 -29.79 -23.36 1.90
N LEU A 219 -29.51 -22.19 2.48
CA LEU A 219 -28.80 -21.11 1.78
C LEU A 219 -27.41 -21.54 1.30
N ASN A 220 -26.65 -22.26 2.13
CA ASN A 220 -25.36 -22.85 1.73
C ASN A 220 -25.56 -23.83 0.57
N GLN A 221 -26.59 -24.69 0.57
CA GLN A 221 -26.86 -25.60 -0.55
C GLN A 221 -27.19 -24.87 -1.86
N ILE A 222 -27.89 -23.74 -1.82
CA ILE A 222 -28.13 -22.89 -3.00
C ILE A 222 -26.80 -22.36 -3.54
N ILE A 223 -25.93 -21.84 -2.68
CA ILE A 223 -24.61 -21.31 -3.07
C ILE A 223 -23.69 -22.43 -3.59
N ASP A 224 -23.64 -23.55 -2.88
CA ASP A 224 -22.76 -24.67 -3.20
C ASP A 224 -23.14 -25.31 -4.53
N LYS A 225 -24.43 -25.57 -4.77
CA LYS A 225 -24.93 -26.33 -5.93
C LYS A 225 -25.39 -25.48 -7.12
N LYS A 226 -25.94 -24.27 -6.90
CA LYS A 226 -26.58 -23.46 -7.96
C LYS A 226 -25.78 -22.22 -8.40
N LEU A 227 -24.75 -21.79 -7.65
CA LEU A 227 -23.84 -20.74 -8.11
C LEU A 227 -22.59 -21.35 -8.76
N PRO A 228 -22.19 -20.89 -9.96
CA PRO A 228 -21.07 -21.47 -10.70
C PRO A 228 -19.74 -21.15 -10.03
N THR A 229 -18.97 -22.19 -9.74
CA THR A 229 -17.61 -22.08 -9.20
C THR A 229 -16.74 -21.21 -10.12
N GLY A 230 -16.12 -20.17 -9.57
CA GLY A 230 -15.32 -19.19 -10.33
C GLY A 230 -13.83 -19.17 -10.04
N ARG A 231 -13.40 -19.94 -9.02
CA ARG A 231 -12.02 -20.21 -8.62
C ARG A 231 -11.98 -21.71 -8.27
N PRO A 232 -10.92 -22.46 -8.61
CA PRO A 232 -10.90 -23.90 -8.36
C PRO A 232 -11.10 -24.24 -6.88
N HIS A 233 -11.69 -25.40 -6.62
CA HIS A 233 -11.89 -25.89 -5.25
C HIS A 233 -10.55 -26.21 -4.55
N PHE A 234 -10.51 -26.07 -3.23
CA PHE A 234 -9.39 -26.54 -2.42
C PHE A 234 -9.36 -28.07 -2.39
N ARG A 235 -8.19 -28.63 -2.70
CA ARG A 235 -7.80 -30.03 -2.49
C ARG A 235 -7.01 -30.10 -1.18
N CYS A 236 -7.10 -31.22 -0.47
CA CYS A 236 -6.18 -31.54 0.63
C CYS A 236 -5.18 -32.60 0.16
N LYS A 237 -3.94 -32.56 0.66
CA LYS A 237 -2.96 -33.63 0.49
C LYS A 237 -2.17 -33.86 1.78
N GLU A 238 -2.07 -35.12 2.19
CA GLU A 238 -1.23 -35.51 3.32
C GLU A 238 0.25 -35.46 2.94
N VAL A 239 1.05 -34.84 3.81
CA VAL A 239 2.52 -34.74 3.73
C VAL A 239 3.10 -35.38 4.99
N VAL A 240 3.93 -36.41 4.83
CA VAL A 240 4.45 -37.21 5.95
C VAL A 240 5.94 -36.96 6.17
N ILE A 241 6.29 -36.52 7.38
CA ILE A 241 7.64 -36.14 7.80
C ILE A 241 7.97 -36.82 9.14
N GLY A 242 9.00 -37.66 9.16
CA GLY A 242 9.45 -38.34 10.39
C GLY A 242 8.42 -39.29 11.02
N GLY A 243 7.39 -39.68 10.27
CA GLY A 243 6.26 -40.49 10.76
C GLY A 243 5.02 -39.69 11.21
N GLU A 244 5.10 -38.35 11.25
CA GLU A 244 3.93 -37.49 11.48
C GLU A 244 3.34 -36.99 10.16
N ALA A 245 2.02 -36.92 10.09
CA ALA A 245 1.24 -36.47 8.94
C ALA A 245 0.77 -35.03 9.11
N PHE A 246 0.79 -34.25 8.02
CA PHE A 246 0.33 -32.87 7.99
C PHE A 246 -0.46 -32.55 6.71
N ASP A 247 -1.55 -31.80 6.85
CA ASP A 247 -2.39 -31.41 5.72
C ASP A 247 -1.83 -30.20 4.94
N LEU A 248 -1.67 -30.36 3.63
CA LEU A 248 -1.53 -29.28 2.67
C LEU A 248 -2.90 -29.00 2.01
N TYR A 249 -3.50 -27.84 2.28
CA TYR A 249 -4.70 -27.38 1.56
C TYR A 249 -4.28 -26.49 0.39
N TYR A 250 -4.60 -26.85 -0.85
CA TYR A 250 -4.14 -26.11 -2.03
C TYR A 250 -5.13 -26.15 -3.20
N ARG A 251 -4.95 -25.24 -4.14
CA ARG A 251 -5.71 -25.14 -5.40
C ARG A 251 -4.81 -25.45 -6.59
N ASN A 252 -5.39 -25.90 -7.70
CA ASN A 252 -4.65 -26.00 -8.96
C ASN A 252 -4.23 -24.59 -9.42
N VAL A 253 -2.93 -24.31 -9.42
CA VAL A 253 -2.36 -23.01 -9.77
C VAL A 253 -2.76 -22.55 -11.17
N LEU A 254 -2.79 -23.45 -12.15
CA LEU A 254 -3.12 -23.14 -13.54
C LEU A 254 -4.59 -22.74 -13.67
N ASP A 255 -5.49 -23.36 -12.90
CA ASP A 255 -6.90 -22.99 -12.88
C ASP A 255 -7.18 -21.70 -12.09
N CYS A 256 -6.37 -21.39 -11.07
CA CYS A 256 -6.37 -20.06 -10.47
C CYS A 256 -5.90 -18.97 -11.48
N VAL A 257 -4.88 -19.28 -12.29
CA VAL A 257 -4.39 -18.38 -13.35
C VAL A 257 -5.46 -18.18 -14.44
N LYS A 258 -6.13 -19.24 -14.89
CA LYS A 258 -7.32 -19.16 -15.77
C LYS A 258 -8.44 -18.31 -15.15
N ALA A 259 -8.71 -18.48 -13.85
CA ALA A 259 -9.77 -17.74 -13.14
C ALA A 259 -9.50 -16.23 -13.07
N LEU A 260 -8.26 -15.79 -12.84
CA LEU A 260 -7.90 -14.36 -12.89
C LEU A 260 -7.95 -13.81 -14.32
N TYR A 261 -7.33 -14.51 -15.27
CA TYR A 261 -7.23 -14.08 -16.67
C TYR A 261 -8.62 -14.02 -17.35
N GLY A 262 -9.53 -14.92 -16.98
CA GLY A 262 -10.88 -15.06 -17.52
C GLY A 262 -11.98 -14.24 -16.86
N ASP A 263 -11.69 -13.40 -15.85
CA ASP A 263 -12.72 -12.58 -15.18
C ASP A 263 -13.13 -11.35 -16.05
N PRO A 264 -14.40 -11.24 -16.49
CA PRO A 264 -14.86 -10.11 -17.33
C PRO A 264 -14.81 -8.74 -16.66
N SER A 265 -14.60 -8.68 -15.34
CA SER A 265 -14.42 -7.44 -14.58
C SER A 265 -12.98 -6.90 -14.58
N PHE A 266 -12.02 -7.65 -15.11
CA PHE A 266 -10.64 -7.20 -15.36
C PHE A 266 -10.32 -7.05 -16.85
N ALA A 267 -11.11 -7.65 -17.74
CA ALA A 267 -10.76 -7.78 -19.17
C ALA A 267 -10.53 -6.44 -19.91
N ALA A 268 -11.11 -5.33 -19.43
CA ALA A 268 -10.89 -3.98 -19.95
C ALA A 268 -9.61 -3.29 -19.42
N ASP A 269 -8.97 -3.82 -18.38
CA ASP A 269 -7.77 -3.29 -17.73
C ASP A 269 -6.51 -4.16 -17.94
N MET A 270 -6.67 -5.37 -18.52
CA MET A 270 -5.61 -6.38 -18.70
C MET A 270 -4.58 -6.01 -19.78
N VAL A 271 -3.30 -6.24 -19.48
CA VAL A 271 -2.16 -6.06 -20.41
C VAL A 271 -1.63 -7.41 -20.91
N TYR A 272 -1.36 -7.52 -22.22
CA TYR A 272 -1.06 -8.80 -22.89
C TYR A 272 0.32 -8.86 -23.59
N LYS A 273 1.14 -7.82 -23.49
CA LYS A 273 2.45 -7.69 -24.17
C LYS A 273 3.35 -6.73 -23.37
N PRO A 274 4.69 -6.84 -23.45
CA PRO A 274 5.59 -5.88 -22.85
C PRO A 274 5.67 -4.59 -23.69
N GLU A 275 5.95 -3.47 -23.02
CA GLU A 275 6.00 -2.13 -23.61
C GLU A 275 7.11 -1.28 -22.95
N GLU A 276 7.67 -0.34 -23.70
CA GLU A 276 8.65 0.62 -23.21
C GLU A 276 7.98 2.00 -23.15
N HIS A 277 7.91 2.59 -21.95
CA HIS A 277 7.22 3.86 -21.71
C HIS A 277 8.26 4.97 -21.49
N PHE A 278 8.15 6.08 -22.21
CA PHE A 278 9.08 7.20 -22.14
C PHE A 278 8.34 8.51 -21.80
N ALA A 279 9.04 9.44 -21.17
CA ALA A 279 8.52 10.74 -20.73
C ALA A 279 8.73 11.86 -21.77
N ASP A 280 9.14 11.50 -22.99
CA ASP A 280 9.54 12.35 -24.10
C ASP A 280 9.37 11.60 -25.44
N ALA A 281 9.31 12.33 -26.55
CA ALA A 281 9.03 11.79 -27.88
C ALA A 281 10.28 11.17 -28.56
N GLU A 282 11.46 11.58 -28.10
CA GLU A 282 12.78 11.15 -28.55
C GLU A 282 13.17 9.77 -27.99
N HIS A 283 12.45 9.30 -26.95
CA HIS A 283 12.66 8.08 -26.18
C HIS A 283 13.96 8.04 -25.36
N GLU A 284 14.38 9.17 -24.78
CA GLU A 284 15.57 9.28 -23.92
C GLU A 284 15.27 8.92 -22.44
N VAL A 285 14.16 9.40 -21.88
CA VAL A 285 13.81 9.26 -20.45
C VAL A 285 12.85 8.09 -20.24
N ARG A 286 13.42 6.88 -20.17
CA ARG A 286 12.68 5.64 -19.86
C ARG A 286 12.04 5.70 -18.46
N MET A 287 10.77 5.29 -18.40
CA MET A 287 9.95 5.08 -17.22
C MET A 287 9.76 3.58 -16.88
N TYR A 288 9.59 3.29 -15.60
CA TYR A 288 9.33 1.96 -15.03
C TYR A 288 8.26 2.08 -13.92
N HIS A 289 7.18 1.29 -13.99
CA HIS A 289 6.07 1.40 -13.02
C HIS A 289 5.20 0.15 -12.86
N GLU A 290 5.10 -0.69 -13.88
CA GLU A 290 4.33 -1.96 -13.90
C GLU A 290 5.18 -3.07 -14.51
N MET A 291 4.84 -4.34 -14.27
CA MET A 291 5.62 -5.48 -14.79
C MET A 291 5.79 -5.45 -16.32
N HIS A 292 4.80 -4.96 -17.07
CA HIS A 292 4.90 -4.86 -18.54
C HIS A 292 5.88 -3.78 -19.02
N THR A 293 6.29 -2.87 -18.13
CA THR A 293 7.30 -1.83 -18.39
C THR A 293 8.70 -2.17 -17.90
N GLY A 294 8.81 -3.17 -17.01
CA GLY A 294 10.08 -3.70 -16.55
C GLY A 294 10.75 -4.61 -17.59
N THR A 295 12.08 -4.71 -17.57
CA THR A 295 12.80 -5.51 -18.57
C THR A 295 12.45 -7.00 -18.49
N TRP A 296 12.09 -7.53 -17.31
CA TRP A 296 11.78 -8.97 -17.15
C TRP A 296 10.78 -9.48 -18.19
N TRP A 297 9.66 -8.77 -18.41
CA TRP A 297 8.65 -9.23 -19.37
C TRP A 297 9.18 -9.13 -20.79
N TRP A 298 9.93 -8.07 -21.12
CA TRP A 298 10.56 -7.90 -22.43
C TRP A 298 11.60 -9.00 -22.73
N ASP A 299 12.46 -9.28 -21.75
CA ASP A 299 13.51 -10.30 -21.79
C ASP A 299 12.87 -11.70 -21.94
N THR A 300 11.86 -12.02 -21.11
CA THR A 300 11.16 -13.32 -21.14
C THR A 300 10.31 -13.51 -22.40
N GLN A 301 9.63 -12.48 -22.91
CA GLN A 301 8.93 -12.53 -24.21
C GLN A 301 9.93 -12.87 -25.34
N SER A 302 11.09 -12.21 -25.33
CA SER A 302 12.16 -12.45 -26.31
C SER A 302 12.76 -13.85 -26.18
N ALA A 303 12.95 -14.36 -24.95
CA ALA A 303 13.49 -15.68 -24.69
C ALA A 303 12.55 -16.81 -25.13
N VAL A 304 11.25 -16.72 -24.84
CA VAL A 304 10.24 -17.70 -25.27
C VAL A 304 10.12 -17.74 -26.79
N GLU A 305 10.09 -16.58 -27.46
CA GLU A 305 10.04 -16.51 -28.92
C GLU A 305 11.33 -17.05 -29.57
N ALA A 306 12.50 -16.80 -28.98
CA ALA A 306 13.77 -17.36 -29.43
C ALA A 306 13.85 -18.89 -29.22
N ALA A 307 13.35 -19.41 -28.10
CA ALA A 307 13.31 -20.85 -27.81
C ALA A 307 12.40 -21.61 -28.79
N LYS A 308 11.17 -21.12 -29.02
CA LYS A 308 10.24 -21.67 -30.02
C LYS A 308 10.84 -21.70 -31.42
N LYS A 309 11.57 -20.64 -31.79
CA LYS A 309 12.30 -20.56 -33.06
C LYS A 309 13.48 -21.53 -33.15
N ALA A 310 14.25 -21.70 -32.08
CA ALA A 310 15.35 -22.67 -32.03
C ALA A 310 14.86 -24.12 -32.10
N ALA A 311 13.67 -24.42 -31.55
CA ALA A 311 13.03 -25.72 -31.61
C ALA A 311 12.52 -26.09 -33.03
N ASN A 312 12.31 -25.10 -33.91
CA ASN A 312 11.85 -25.30 -35.30
C ASN A 312 10.55 -26.14 -35.40
N THR A 313 9.67 -26.00 -34.41
CA THR A 313 8.35 -26.66 -34.38
C THR A 313 7.30 -25.81 -35.11
N PRO A 314 6.14 -26.39 -35.48
CA PRO A 314 5.01 -25.61 -36.00
C PRO A 314 4.54 -24.48 -35.05
N GLU A 315 4.93 -24.51 -33.77
CA GLU A 315 4.59 -23.49 -32.78
C GLU A 315 5.39 -22.19 -32.93
N GLU A 316 6.47 -22.12 -33.73
CA GLU A 316 7.16 -20.86 -34.06
C GLU A 316 6.17 -19.79 -34.54
N GLN A 317 5.13 -20.21 -35.28
CA GLN A 317 4.13 -19.33 -35.87
C GLN A 317 2.97 -18.97 -34.91
N LEU A 318 2.88 -19.61 -33.73
CA LEU A 318 1.85 -19.31 -32.74
C LEU A 318 2.18 -18.02 -31.98
N PRO A 319 1.19 -17.15 -31.71
CA PRO A 319 1.31 -16.05 -30.75
C PRO A 319 1.98 -16.44 -29.43
N THR A 320 2.59 -15.45 -28.77
CA THR A 320 3.22 -15.62 -27.46
C THR A 320 2.71 -14.53 -26.54
N THR A 321 2.01 -14.91 -25.46
CA THR A 321 1.47 -13.98 -24.45
C THR A 321 2.02 -14.39 -23.08
N ILE A 322 3.00 -13.69 -22.54
CA ILE A 322 3.49 -14.02 -21.19
C ILE A 322 2.41 -13.68 -20.16
N VAL A 323 2.22 -14.58 -19.20
CA VAL A 323 1.37 -14.40 -18.02
C VAL A 323 2.30 -14.45 -16.80
N PRO A 324 2.80 -13.29 -16.31
CA PRO A 324 3.78 -13.26 -15.23
C PRO A 324 3.13 -13.71 -13.93
N ILE A 325 3.65 -14.76 -13.30
CA ILE A 325 3.13 -15.32 -12.06
C ILE A 325 3.86 -14.67 -10.87
N ILE A 326 3.09 -13.95 -10.05
CA ILE A 326 3.55 -13.38 -8.78
C ILE A 326 3.00 -14.25 -7.65
N ILE A 327 3.89 -14.78 -6.84
CA ILE A 327 3.56 -15.51 -5.60
C ILE A 327 3.90 -14.64 -4.39
N SER A 328 3.14 -14.81 -3.31
CA SER A 328 3.57 -14.38 -1.98
C SER A 328 3.25 -15.44 -0.94
N SER A 329 4.05 -15.52 0.12
CA SER A 329 3.79 -16.38 1.28
C SER A 329 4.35 -15.75 2.55
N ASP A 330 3.61 -15.90 3.65
CA ASP A 330 3.96 -15.41 4.98
C ASP A 330 3.14 -16.17 6.04
N LYS A 331 3.63 -16.25 7.28
CA LYS A 331 3.03 -17.04 8.37
C LYS A 331 2.33 -16.16 9.39
N THR A 332 1.04 -15.94 9.17
CA THR A 332 0.20 -15.11 10.06
C THR A 332 -0.31 -15.88 11.28
N ARG A 333 -0.34 -15.23 12.45
CA ARG A 333 -1.05 -15.73 13.64
C ARG A 333 -2.56 -15.56 13.47
N LEU A 334 -3.31 -16.59 13.85
CA LEU A 334 -4.79 -16.61 13.87
C LEU A 334 -5.37 -16.23 15.23
N THR A 335 -4.60 -16.40 16.31
CA THR A 335 -5.02 -16.07 17.68
C THR A 335 -3.88 -15.41 18.45
N GLN A 336 -4.20 -14.50 19.37
CA GLN A 336 -3.19 -13.87 20.24
C GLN A 336 -2.70 -14.83 21.34
N PHE A 337 -3.61 -15.58 21.98
CA PHE A 337 -3.33 -16.32 23.22
C PHE A 337 -3.20 -17.85 23.09
N LYS A 338 -3.33 -18.43 21.88
CA LYS A 338 -3.35 -19.90 21.68
C LYS A 338 -2.36 -20.41 20.62
N GLY A 339 -1.42 -19.58 20.17
CA GLY A 339 -0.33 -19.95 19.25
C GLY A 339 -0.75 -20.36 17.82
N LYS A 340 -2.04 -20.59 17.56
CA LYS A 340 -2.58 -20.98 16.25
C LYS A 340 -2.18 -19.97 15.18
N SER A 341 -1.72 -20.50 14.05
CA SER A 341 -1.17 -19.75 12.92
C SER A 341 -1.61 -20.42 11.62
N ALA A 342 -1.66 -19.64 10.54
CA ALA A 342 -1.81 -20.13 9.17
C ALA A 342 -0.60 -19.69 8.33
N TYR A 343 -0.29 -20.44 7.27
CA TYR A 343 0.77 -20.09 6.33
C TYR A 343 0.18 -19.98 4.91
N PRO A 344 -0.61 -18.92 4.64
CA PRO A 344 -1.19 -18.69 3.33
C PRO A 344 -0.15 -18.47 2.24
N VAL A 345 -0.47 -18.95 1.04
CA VAL A 345 0.20 -18.61 -0.22
C VAL A 345 -0.79 -17.88 -1.10
N TYR A 346 -0.46 -16.68 -1.56
CA TYR A 346 -1.27 -15.92 -2.50
C TYR A 346 -0.67 -15.92 -3.90
N LEU A 347 -1.55 -15.75 -4.88
CA LEU A 347 -1.25 -15.75 -6.31
C LEU A 347 -1.91 -14.56 -6.99
N THR A 348 -1.17 -13.88 -7.85
CA THR A 348 -1.71 -12.91 -8.81
C THR A 348 -0.90 -12.90 -10.11
N ILE A 349 -1.40 -12.21 -11.14
CA ILE A 349 -0.77 -12.17 -12.47
C ILE A 349 -0.35 -10.75 -12.85
N GLY A 350 0.85 -10.59 -13.41
CA GLY A 350 1.40 -9.30 -13.83
C GLY A 350 0.62 -8.60 -14.95
N ASN A 351 -0.27 -9.33 -15.64
CA ASN A 351 -1.22 -8.78 -16.62
C ASN A 351 -2.25 -7.83 -15.98
N LEU A 352 -2.51 -7.96 -14.67
CA LEU A 352 -3.39 -7.06 -13.93
C LEU A 352 -2.58 -5.83 -13.46
N PRO A 353 -3.05 -4.60 -13.71
CA PRO A 353 -2.45 -3.40 -13.13
C PRO A 353 -2.35 -3.48 -11.61
N LYS A 354 -1.28 -2.94 -11.03
CA LYS A 354 -1.06 -2.90 -9.58
C LYS A 354 -2.20 -2.19 -8.85
N GLU A 355 -2.83 -1.20 -9.48
CA GLU A 355 -4.06 -0.57 -9.00
C GLU A 355 -5.22 -1.53 -8.73
N ILE A 356 -5.25 -2.69 -9.38
CA ILE A 356 -6.23 -3.76 -9.15
C ILE A 356 -5.68 -4.76 -8.12
N ARG A 357 -4.41 -5.18 -8.26
CA ARG A 357 -3.76 -6.15 -7.35
C ARG A 357 -3.66 -5.65 -5.91
N ARG A 358 -3.45 -4.35 -5.70
CA ARG A 358 -3.30 -3.68 -4.38
C ARG A 358 -4.63 -3.45 -3.64
N LYS A 359 -5.79 -3.74 -4.25
CA LYS A 359 -7.13 -3.48 -3.68
C LYS A 359 -7.87 -4.81 -3.43
N PRO A 360 -7.90 -5.37 -2.20
CA PRO A 360 -8.50 -6.67 -1.91
C PRO A 360 -9.97 -6.82 -2.34
N SER A 361 -10.77 -5.74 -2.22
CA SER A 361 -12.16 -5.66 -2.69
C SER A 361 -12.32 -5.90 -4.20
N MET A 362 -11.26 -5.74 -4.99
CA MET A 362 -11.23 -6.02 -6.42
C MET A 362 -10.97 -7.51 -6.72
N GLN A 363 -10.53 -8.29 -5.73
CA GLN A 363 -10.24 -9.73 -5.83
C GLN A 363 -9.21 -10.10 -6.92
N GLY A 364 -8.27 -9.18 -7.21
CA GLY A 364 -7.17 -9.41 -8.17
C GLY A 364 -6.09 -10.39 -7.68
N GLN A 365 -6.24 -10.96 -6.48
CA GLN A 365 -5.39 -12.00 -5.92
C GLN A 365 -6.24 -13.20 -5.47
N ILE A 366 -5.65 -14.40 -5.49
CA ILE A 366 -6.27 -15.66 -5.05
C ILE A 366 -5.44 -16.25 -3.91
N LEU A 367 -6.08 -16.72 -2.83
CA LEU A 367 -5.44 -17.64 -1.90
C LEU A 367 -5.27 -18.99 -2.61
N LEU A 368 -4.01 -19.36 -2.88
CA LEU A 368 -3.61 -20.55 -3.62
C LEU A 368 -3.46 -21.76 -2.69
N ALA A 369 -2.92 -21.58 -1.48
CA ALA A 369 -2.74 -22.66 -0.51
C ALA A 369 -2.68 -22.18 0.94
N TYR A 370 -2.85 -23.11 1.88
CA TYR A 370 -2.34 -23.07 3.25
C TYR A 370 -1.26 -24.14 3.40
N LEU A 371 -0.02 -23.72 3.64
CA LEU A 371 1.09 -24.63 3.93
C LEU A 371 1.02 -25.15 5.38
N PRO A 372 1.53 -26.37 5.67
CA PRO A 372 1.54 -26.90 7.03
C PRO A 372 2.28 -26.02 8.05
N THR A 373 1.57 -25.59 9.10
CA THR A 373 2.12 -24.79 10.22
C THR A 373 2.68 -25.66 11.34
N THR A 374 3.53 -26.63 10.99
CA THR A 374 4.16 -27.55 11.96
C THR A 374 5.46 -26.99 12.56
N ARG A 375 5.72 -27.35 13.82
CA ARG A 375 6.99 -27.11 14.52
C ARG A 375 7.95 -28.30 14.48
N LEU A 376 7.53 -29.46 13.94
CA LEU A 376 8.27 -30.71 13.83
C LEU A 376 9.00 -31.08 15.14
N GLU A 377 8.27 -31.09 16.26
CA GLU A 377 8.87 -31.20 17.60
C GLU A 377 9.42 -32.59 17.92
N HIS A 378 8.93 -33.64 17.23
CA HIS A 378 9.50 -34.99 17.22
C HIS A 378 10.94 -35.05 16.68
N ILE A 379 11.31 -34.14 15.76
CA ILE A 379 12.69 -34.05 15.25
C ILE A 379 13.56 -33.37 16.32
N LYS A 380 14.26 -34.18 17.13
CA LYS A 380 15.07 -33.72 18.26
C LYS A 380 16.26 -32.83 17.84
N SER A 381 16.93 -33.15 16.73
CA SER A 381 18.03 -32.32 16.20
C SER A 381 17.50 -30.98 15.69
N LYS A 382 17.98 -29.86 16.27
CA LYS A 382 17.63 -28.50 15.81
C LYS A 382 18.01 -28.28 14.34
N THR A 383 19.17 -28.81 13.93
CA THR A 383 19.68 -28.72 12.55
C THR A 383 18.84 -29.58 11.60
N GLY A 384 18.54 -30.83 11.98
CA GLY A 384 17.64 -31.71 11.22
C GLY A 384 16.24 -31.11 11.07
N ARG A 385 15.70 -30.50 12.14
CA ARG A 385 14.40 -29.81 12.14
C ARG A 385 14.37 -28.62 11.18
N ARG A 386 15.40 -27.76 11.17
CA ARG A 386 15.50 -26.64 10.21
C ARG A 386 15.60 -27.13 8.76
N ARG A 387 16.41 -28.16 8.48
CA ARG A 387 16.49 -28.80 7.16
C ARG A 387 15.11 -29.34 6.74
N ALA A 388 14.39 -30.02 7.64
CA ALA A 388 13.07 -30.58 7.38
C ALA A 388 11.99 -29.51 7.12
N VAL A 389 11.97 -28.39 7.86
CA VAL A 389 11.05 -27.26 7.59
C VAL A 389 11.32 -26.64 6.21
N ALA A 390 12.59 -26.44 5.83
CA ALA A 390 12.92 -25.89 4.51
C ALA A 390 12.50 -26.85 3.38
N ASN A 391 12.82 -28.14 3.52
CA ASN A 391 12.45 -29.16 2.55
C ASN A 391 10.92 -29.33 2.43
N LEU A 392 10.18 -29.24 3.54
CA LEU A 392 8.71 -29.22 3.55
C LEU A 392 8.15 -28.07 2.72
N PHE A 393 8.66 -26.85 2.93
CA PHE A 393 8.23 -25.67 2.16
C PHE A 393 8.46 -25.89 0.66
N HIS A 394 9.67 -26.29 0.25
CA HIS A 394 9.96 -26.53 -1.17
C HIS A 394 9.15 -27.70 -1.75
N ALA A 395 8.92 -28.79 -1.01
CA ALA A 395 8.10 -29.91 -1.48
C ALA A 395 6.61 -29.53 -1.66
N CYS A 396 6.03 -28.76 -0.73
CA CYS A 396 4.68 -28.24 -0.89
C CYS A 396 4.59 -27.24 -2.05
N MET A 397 5.53 -26.29 -2.16
CA MET A 397 5.56 -25.31 -3.25
C MET A 397 5.82 -25.95 -4.62
N GLU A 398 6.62 -27.02 -4.69
CA GLU A 398 6.81 -27.83 -5.89
C GLU A 398 5.49 -28.48 -6.30
N LYS A 399 4.81 -29.17 -5.38
CA LYS A 399 3.50 -29.79 -5.64
C LYS A 399 2.45 -28.77 -6.11
N ILE A 400 2.45 -27.55 -5.56
CA ILE A 400 1.54 -26.47 -5.94
C ILE A 400 1.88 -25.90 -7.34
N LEU A 401 3.17 -25.66 -7.63
CA LEU A 401 3.61 -24.91 -8.81
C LEU A 401 4.00 -25.77 -10.02
N ARG A 402 4.22 -27.09 -9.85
CA ARG A 402 4.48 -28.06 -10.94
C ARG A 402 3.56 -27.90 -12.17
N PRO A 403 2.24 -27.63 -12.04
CA PRO A 403 1.36 -27.43 -13.20
C PRO A 403 1.69 -26.20 -14.08
N LEU A 404 2.65 -25.36 -13.70
CA LEU A 404 3.13 -24.25 -14.53
C LEU A 404 4.22 -24.67 -15.52
N LYS A 405 4.87 -25.83 -15.37
CA LYS A 405 6.08 -26.19 -16.16
C LYS A 405 5.81 -26.22 -17.67
N SER A 406 5.12 -27.25 -18.16
CA SER A 406 4.78 -27.38 -19.59
C SER A 406 3.99 -26.17 -20.12
N PRO A 407 2.98 -25.63 -19.42
CA PRO A 407 2.32 -24.40 -19.86
C PRO A 407 3.23 -23.16 -19.96
N GLY A 408 4.34 -23.09 -19.24
CA GLY A 408 5.35 -22.03 -19.39
C GLY A 408 6.32 -22.31 -20.56
N GLU A 409 6.71 -23.57 -20.74
CA GLU A 409 7.57 -24.05 -21.84
C GLU A 409 6.83 -23.99 -23.19
N ASP A 410 5.81 -24.83 -23.36
CA ASP A 410 5.07 -25.07 -24.59
C ASP A 410 4.02 -23.97 -24.85
N GLY A 411 3.37 -23.51 -23.78
CA GLY A 411 2.24 -22.58 -23.83
C GLY A 411 0.86 -23.26 -23.75
N ILE A 412 -0.18 -22.48 -23.47
CA ILE A 412 -1.56 -22.95 -23.34
C ILE A 412 -2.58 -21.94 -23.87
N LYS A 413 -3.64 -22.41 -24.52
CA LYS A 413 -4.75 -21.53 -24.96
C LYS A 413 -5.58 -21.07 -23.76
N MET A 414 -5.71 -19.76 -23.56
CA MET A 414 -6.51 -19.16 -22.49
C MET A 414 -7.45 -18.09 -23.03
N THR A 415 -8.72 -18.12 -22.58
CA THR A 415 -9.76 -17.15 -22.92
C THR A 415 -9.79 -16.03 -21.87
N SER A 416 -9.60 -14.77 -22.28
CA SER A 416 -9.80 -13.60 -21.39
C SER A 416 -11.29 -13.30 -21.23
N GLY A 417 -11.67 -12.55 -20.19
CA GLY A 417 -13.08 -12.33 -19.84
C GLY A 417 -13.96 -11.67 -20.91
N ASP A 418 -13.36 -11.04 -21.91
CA ASP A 418 -14.00 -10.49 -23.11
C ASP A 418 -14.21 -11.51 -24.26
N GLY A 419 -13.90 -12.79 -23.99
CA GLY A 419 -13.98 -13.91 -24.93
C GLY A 419 -12.75 -14.10 -25.84
N VAL A 420 -11.71 -13.28 -25.74
CA VAL A 420 -10.53 -13.42 -26.63
C VAL A 420 -9.63 -14.57 -26.16
N VAL A 421 -9.37 -15.53 -27.04
CA VAL A 421 -8.40 -16.60 -26.82
C VAL A 421 -7.02 -16.12 -27.24
N ARG A 422 -6.03 -16.26 -26.36
CA ARG A 422 -4.60 -16.10 -26.69
C ARG A 422 -3.84 -17.38 -26.36
N HIS A 423 -2.66 -17.52 -26.95
CA HIS A 423 -1.68 -18.53 -26.59
C HIS A 423 -0.76 -17.95 -25.52
N CYS A 424 -0.85 -18.48 -24.31
CA CYS A 424 -0.32 -17.89 -23.09
C CYS A 424 0.76 -18.78 -22.47
N HIS A 425 1.81 -18.15 -21.91
CA HIS A 425 2.86 -18.84 -21.17
C HIS A 425 2.86 -18.34 -19.72
N PRO A 426 2.24 -19.07 -18.76
CA PRO A 426 2.33 -18.80 -17.33
C PRO A 426 3.75 -19.07 -16.82
N ILE A 427 4.48 -18.01 -16.44
CA ILE A 427 5.90 -18.10 -16.06
C ILE A 427 6.10 -17.47 -14.68
N PHE A 428 6.79 -18.17 -13.78
CA PHE A 428 7.17 -17.67 -12.46
C PHE A 428 8.09 -16.45 -12.58
N ALA A 429 7.64 -15.31 -12.05
CA ALA A 429 8.24 -14.01 -12.30
C ALA A 429 8.73 -13.30 -11.03
N ALA A 430 8.03 -13.49 -9.91
CA ALA A 430 8.34 -12.81 -8.65
C ALA A 430 7.85 -13.61 -7.43
N HIS A 431 8.63 -13.58 -6.35
CA HIS A 431 8.21 -14.03 -5.02
C HIS A 431 8.32 -12.88 -4.01
N VAL A 432 7.18 -12.56 -3.39
CA VAL A 432 7.04 -11.54 -2.37
C VAL A 432 7.05 -12.21 -0.99
N GLY A 433 7.95 -11.77 -0.13
CA GLY A 433 8.10 -12.25 1.25
C GLY A 433 9.09 -11.40 2.03
N ASP A 434 9.16 -11.59 3.34
CA ASP A 434 10.11 -10.91 4.22
C ASP A 434 11.52 -11.54 4.15
N TYR A 435 12.52 -11.04 4.90
CA TYR A 435 13.90 -11.54 4.75
C TYR A 435 14.07 -13.05 5.08
N PRO A 436 13.58 -13.57 6.22
CA PRO A 436 13.40 -15.01 6.46
C PRO A 436 12.76 -15.78 5.29
N GLU A 437 11.64 -15.30 4.73
CA GLU A 437 10.99 -15.99 3.60
C GLU A 437 11.85 -15.94 2.33
N GLN A 438 12.54 -14.84 2.06
CA GLN A 438 13.50 -14.70 0.94
C GLN A 438 14.68 -15.66 1.08
N VAL A 439 15.20 -15.83 2.30
CA VAL A 439 16.27 -16.78 2.66
C VAL A 439 15.81 -18.24 2.52
N LEU A 440 14.52 -18.51 2.77
CA LEU A 440 13.90 -19.80 2.54
C LEU A 440 13.73 -20.06 1.04
N VAL A 441 13.03 -19.20 0.31
CA VAL A 441 12.74 -19.32 -1.14
C VAL A 441 14.00 -19.49 -1.98
N THR A 442 15.04 -18.68 -1.75
CA THR A 442 16.30 -18.76 -2.51
C THR A 442 17.26 -19.86 -2.02
N GLY A 443 16.98 -20.48 -0.87
CA GLY A 443 17.84 -21.48 -0.26
C GLY A 443 19.19 -20.94 0.26
N ILE A 444 19.41 -19.63 0.36
CA ILE A 444 20.66 -19.07 0.91
C ILE A 444 20.76 -19.24 2.44
N LYS A 445 21.89 -18.85 3.05
CA LYS A 445 22.07 -18.89 4.51
C LYS A 445 21.58 -17.61 5.19
N THR A 446 21.14 -17.73 6.43
CA THR A 446 20.73 -16.60 7.27
C THR A 446 21.95 -15.70 7.50
N GLY A 447 21.82 -14.40 7.21
CA GLY A 447 22.93 -13.44 7.26
C GLY A 447 23.69 -13.26 5.93
N GLU A 448 23.27 -13.87 4.83
CA GLU A 448 23.77 -13.57 3.47
C GLU A 448 22.75 -12.73 2.66
N CYS A 449 23.17 -12.18 1.51
CA CYS A 449 22.26 -11.56 0.55
C CYS A 449 21.61 -12.62 -0.36
N PRO A 450 20.28 -12.61 -0.57
CA PRO A 450 19.60 -13.57 -1.44
C PRO A 450 19.93 -13.33 -2.93
N CYS A 451 20.23 -12.10 -3.35
CA CYS A 451 20.47 -11.78 -4.76
C CYS A 451 21.94 -11.93 -5.21
N CYS A 452 22.91 -11.48 -4.40
CA CYS A 452 24.31 -11.36 -4.82
C CYS A 452 25.32 -12.10 -3.93
N THR A 453 26.53 -12.30 -4.46
CA THR A 453 27.62 -13.08 -3.84
C THR A 453 28.44 -12.30 -2.80
N VAL A 454 27.86 -11.29 -2.15
CA VAL A 454 28.54 -10.52 -1.09
C VAL A 454 28.78 -11.41 0.14
N PRO A 455 30.00 -11.45 0.71
CA PRO A 455 30.24 -12.18 1.96
C PRO A 455 29.42 -11.58 3.11
N ALA A 456 28.82 -12.43 3.96
CA ALA A 456 28.01 -12.00 5.12
C ALA A 456 28.68 -10.92 5.99
N LYS A 457 30.01 -11.01 6.20
CA LYS A 457 30.81 -10.05 6.98
C LYS A 457 31.09 -8.71 6.27
N LYS A 458 30.62 -8.54 5.04
CA LYS A 458 30.79 -7.36 4.16
C LYS A 458 29.46 -6.78 3.64
N LEU A 459 28.31 -7.23 4.16
CA LEU A 459 27.00 -6.68 3.81
C LEU A 459 26.94 -5.15 3.99
N GLY A 460 27.69 -4.61 4.96
CA GLY A 460 27.79 -3.17 5.20
C GLY A 460 28.66 -2.35 4.25
N ASP A 461 29.40 -2.97 3.33
CA ASP A 461 30.40 -2.31 2.48
C ASP A 461 29.76 -1.58 1.28
N HIS A 462 30.19 -0.34 1.01
CA HIS A 462 29.82 0.42 -0.21
C HIS A 462 30.91 0.42 -1.28
N GLY A 463 31.62 -0.69 -1.42
CA GLY A 463 32.50 -0.93 -2.56
C GLY A 463 31.73 -1.15 -3.87
N PRO A 464 32.43 -1.51 -4.97
CA PRO A 464 31.78 -1.91 -6.22
C PRO A 464 30.71 -3.00 -6.03
N PRO A 465 29.68 -3.09 -6.89
CA PRO A 465 28.67 -4.12 -6.80
C PRO A 465 29.26 -5.53 -6.87
N HIS A 466 28.80 -6.43 -6.00
CA HIS A 466 29.05 -7.86 -6.15
C HIS A 466 28.17 -8.44 -7.27
N PRO A 467 28.65 -9.45 -8.02
CA PRO A 467 27.83 -10.10 -9.03
C PRO A 467 26.63 -10.82 -8.38
N TYR A 468 25.55 -10.92 -9.15
CA TYR A 468 24.40 -11.76 -8.80
C TYR A 468 24.81 -13.24 -8.72
N ARG A 469 24.06 -14.04 -7.97
CA ARG A 469 24.36 -15.48 -7.82
C ARG A 469 24.17 -16.19 -9.15
N ASP A 470 25.10 -17.11 -9.46
CA ASP A 470 25.12 -17.90 -10.68
C ASP A 470 24.10 -19.05 -10.56
N LEU A 471 23.01 -18.96 -11.33
CA LEU A 471 21.94 -19.95 -11.33
C LEU A 471 22.39 -21.29 -11.92
N ASP A 472 23.19 -21.28 -12.99
CA ASP A 472 23.67 -22.51 -13.61
C ASP A 472 24.60 -23.26 -12.66
N ALA A 473 25.52 -22.55 -11.98
CA ALA A 473 26.37 -23.15 -10.95
C ALA A 473 25.56 -23.73 -9.78
N VAL A 474 24.46 -23.09 -9.39
CA VAL A 474 23.52 -23.56 -8.36
C VAL A 474 22.75 -24.81 -8.79
N LEU A 475 22.22 -24.83 -10.02
CA LEU A 475 21.52 -26.00 -10.58
C LEU A 475 22.47 -27.20 -10.71
N ASN A 476 23.68 -26.99 -11.24
CA ASN A 476 24.72 -28.02 -11.31
C ASN A 476 25.10 -28.58 -9.92
N ALA A 477 25.12 -27.73 -8.88
CA ALA A 477 25.41 -28.16 -7.51
C ALA A 477 24.27 -28.98 -6.87
N LEU A 478 23.01 -28.70 -7.22
CA LEU A 478 21.84 -29.43 -6.76
C LEU A 478 21.71 -30.82 -7.41
N GLN A 479 22.10 -30.95 -8.69
CA GLN A 479 22.01 -32.18 -9.48
C GLN A 479 23.09 -33.24 -9.16
N VAL A 480 24.04 -32.97 -8.27
CA VAL A 480 25.06 -33.95 -7.87
C VAL A 480 24.41 -35.12 -7.14
N ALA A 481 24.50 -36.34 -7.69
CA ALA A 481 23.76 -37.50 -7.18
C ALA A 481 24.32 -38.11 -5.88
N ASP A 482 25.59 -37.91 -5.56
CA ASP A 482 26.18 -38.32 -4.27
C ASP A 482 25.93 -37.25 -3.21
N ASP A 483 25.32 -37.61 -2.09
CA ASP A 483 24.84 -36.63 -1.11
C ASP A 483 25.97 -35.89 -0.36
N LEU A 484 27.17 -36.46 -0.22
CA LEU A 484 28.32 -35.80 0.38
C LEU A 484 28.92 -34.78 -0.60
N LEU A 485 29.11 -35.16 -1.86
CA LEU A 485 29.57 -34.27 -2.91
C LEU A 485 28.54 -33.16 -3.21
N ARG A 486 27.24 -33.46 -3.13
CA ARG A 486 26.14 -32.49 -3.26
C ARG A 486 26.15 -31.47 -2.13
N ASN A 487 26.35 -31.91 -0.89
CA ASN A 487 26.55 -31.01 0.25
C ASN A 487 27.77 -30.09 0.05
N GLN A 488 28.90 -30.63 -0.44
CA GLN A 488 30.10 -29.84 -0.74
C GLN A 488 29.88 -28.84 -1.88
N ALA A 489 29.25 -29.26 -2.97
CA ALA A 489 28.93 -28.41 -4.13
C ALA A 489 27.97 -27.28 -3.75
N CYS A 490 26.90 -27.58 -3.02
CA CYS A 490 25.96 -26.57 -2.50
C CYS A 490 26.67 -25.57 -1.56
N ARG A 491 27.58 -26.04 -0.70
CA ARG A 491 28.39 -25.20 0.18
C ARG A 491 29.32 -24.26 -0.58
N ALA A 492 29.86 -24.69 -1.72
CA ALA A 492 30.68 -23.88 -2.63
C ALA A 492 29.86 -22.87 -3.46
N ALA A 493 28.67 -23.27 -3.94
CA ALA A 493 27.71 -22.40 -4.61
C ALA A 493 26.99 -21.40 -3.67
N GLY A 494 27.17 -21.55 -2.35
CA GLY A 494 26.60 -20.65 -1.33
C GLY A 494 25.12 -20.88 -1.03
N ILE A 495 24.61 -22.09 -1.22
CA ILE A 495 23.21 -22.48 -0.98
C ILE A 495 23.09 -23.62 0.05
N LYS A 496 21.87 -23.83 0.56
CA LYS A 496 21.47 -24.99 1.37
C LYS A 496 21.19 -26.19 0.46
N PRO A 497 21.65 -27.41 0.81
CA PRO A 497 21.43 -28.63 0.02
C PRO A 497 20.01 -29.20 0.20
N ILE A 498 19.00 -28.44 -0.25
CA ILE A 498 17.57 -28.78 -0.19
C ILE A 498 17.31 -30.16 -0.82
N ARG A 499 16.39 -30.95 -0.26
CA ARG A 499 15.98 -32.27 -0.78
C ARG A 499 14.45 -32.33 -0.97
N PRO A 500 13.91 -32.88 -2.07
CA PRO A 500 14.64 -33.41 -3.23
C PRO A 500 15.35 -32.31 -4.02
N GLY A 501 14.74 -31.13 -4.11
CA GLY A 501 15.28 -29.92 -4.73
C GLY A 501 14.35 -28.73 -4.45
N PRO A 502 14.75 -27.48 -4.76
CA PRO A 502 13.90 -26.31 -4.59
C PRO A 502 12.81 -26.23 -5.66
N TYR A 503 11.61 -25.76 -5.30
CA TYR A 503 10.44 -25.76 -6.21
C TYR A 503 10.66 -25.06 -7.57
N TRP A 504 11.59 -24.11 -7.66
CA TRP A 504 11.88 -23.35 -8.87
C TRP A 504 12.88 -24.04 -9.81
N GLU A 505 13.57 -25.10 -9.38
CA GLU A 505 14.57 -25.85 -10.17
C GLU A 505 14.01 -26.33 -11.52
N ASN A 506 12.72 -26.64 -11.55
CA ASN A 506 12.01 -27.19 -12.70
C ASN A 506 11.04 -26.20 -13.36
N LEU A 507 11.05 -24.92 -12.97
CA LEU A 507 10.16 -23.91 -13.57
C LEU A 507 10.89 -23.18 -14.73
N PRO A 508 10.28 -23.05 -15.91
CA PRO A 508 10.93 -22.47 -17.07
C PRO A 508 11.15 -20.97 -16.89
N TYR A 509 12.30 -20.47 -17.32
CA TYR A 509 12.72 -19.06 -17.23
C TYR A 509 12.73 -18.48 -15.81
N ALA A 510 12.65 -19.32 -14.77
CA ALA A 510 12.67 -18.90 -13.37
C ALA A 510 14.10 -18.68 -12.88
N ASP A 511 14.35 -17.51 -12.31
CA ASP A 511 15.56 -17.21 -11.55
C ASP A 511 15.15 -16.75 -10.15
N PRO A 512 15.42 -17.52 -9.08
CA PRO A 512 15.02 -17.16 -7.72
C PRO A 512 15.78 -15.91 -7.23
N PHE A 513 17.03 -15.72 -7.62
CA PHE A 513 17.90 -14.63 -7.15
C PHE A 513 17.54 -13.29 -7.79
N LEU A 514 16.87 -13.31 -8.96
CA LEU A 514 16.31 -12.15 -9.65
C LEU A 514 14.76 -12.06 -9.58
N SER A 515 14.09 -13.00 -8.92
CA SER A 515 12.64 -12.99 -8.63
C SER A 515 12.28 -12.46 -7.24
N ILE A 516 13.24 -12.28 -6.33
CA ILE A 516 12.96 -11.64 -5.04
C ILE A 516 12.71 -10.14 -5.23
N THR A 517 11.62 -9.65 -4.65
CA THR A 517 11.17 -8.26 -4.82
C THR A 517 11.69 -7.34 -3.72
N PRO A 518 11.90 -6.03 -4.00
CA PRO A 518 12.02 -5.02 -2.95
C PRO A 518 10.67 -4.84 -2.24
N ASP A 519 10.72 -4.64 -0.93
CA ASP A 519 9.56 -4.51 -0.07
C ASP A 519 9.64 -3.24 0.80
N ILE A 520 8.53 -2.55 1.05
CA ILE A 520 8.55 -1.27 1.78
C ILE A 520 8.29 -1.51 3.28
N LEU A 521 7.48 -2.51 3.62
CA LEU A 521 7.06 -2.75 5.00
C LEU A 521 8.13 -3.41 5.87
N HIS A 522 8.55 -4.62 5.53
CA HIS A 522 9.47 -5.44 6.31
C HIS A 522 10.93 -5.07 6.08
N GLN A 523 11.30 -4.61 4.87
CA GLN A 523 12.68 -4.17 4.59
C GLN A 523 12.92 -2.71 5.01
N LEU A 524 12.08 -1.74 4.58
CA LEU A 524 12.28 -0.33 4.91
C LEU A 524 11.72 0.01 6.30
N TYR A 525 10.40 -0.03 6.51
CA TYR A 525 9.78 0.47 7.75
C TYR A 525 10.19 -0.34 9.00
N GLN A 526 9.91 -1.64 9.03
CA GLN A 526 10.25 -2.53 10.16
C GLN A 526 11.72 -3.02 10.14
N GLY A 527 12.52 -2.58 9.17
CA GLY A 527 13.93 -2.94 9.03
C GLY A 527 14.84 -1.73 9.20
N VAL A 528 15.14 -1.04 8.10
CA VAL A 528 16.11 0.07 8.08
C VAL A 528 15.63 1.27 8.92
N ILE A 529 14.35 1.62 8.90
CA ILE A 529 13.77 2.73 9.68
C ILE A 529 13.65 2.38 11.16
N LYS A 530 13.23 1.15 11.50
CA LYS A 530 13.27 0.60 12.88
C LYS A 530 14.65 0.83 13.51
N HIS A 531 15.70 0.37 12.83
CA HIS A 531 17.07 0.56 13.30
C HIS A 531 17.53 2.03 13.27
N LEU A 532 17.10 2.85 12.29
CA LEU A 532 17.45 4.27 12.28
C LEU A 532 16.88 5.02 13.50
N ILE A 533 15.64 4.71 13.90
CA ILE A 533 15.00 5.28 15.09
C ILE A 533 15.77 4.82 16.34
N GLU A 534 16.12 3.54 16.44
CA GLU A 534 16.97 2.98 17.50
C GLU A 534 18.32 3.73 17.60
N TRP A 535 19.05 3.91 16.50
CA TRP A 535 20.34 4.63 16.51
C TRP A 535 20.19 6.12 16.84
N VAL A 536 19.10 6.76 16.41
CA VAL A 536 18.77 8.15 16.78
C VAL A 536 18.48 8.27 18.27
N LYS A 537 17.71 7.34 18.85
CA LYS A 537 17.45 7.27 20.28
C LYS A 537 18.72 7.09 21.11
N THR A 538 19.67 6.25 20.66
CA THR A 538 20.94 6.06 21.38
C THR A 538 21.91 7.24 21.21
N ALA A 539 21.81 8.00 20.12
CA ALA A 539 22.71 9.13 19.84
C ALA A 539 22.34 10.45 20.55
N PHE A 540 21.12 10.57 21.07
CA PHE A 540 20.57 11.79 21.65
C PHE A 540 19.85 11.52 22.99
N SER A 541 19.42 12.58 23.68
CA SER A 541 18.53 12.46 24.84
C SER A 541 17.13 12.01 24.40
N GLU A 542 16.67 10.88 24.95
CA GLU A 542 15.28 10.41 24.78
C GLU A 542 14.28 11.44 25.32
N GLU A 543 14.62 12.16 26.39
CA GLU A 543 13.78 13.17 27.03
C GLU A 543 13.51 14.37 26.11
N GLU A 544 14.53 14.86 25.38
CA GLU A 544 14.37 15.96 24.43
C GLU A 544 13.76 15.50 23.09
N ILE A 545 14.02 14.26 22.64
CA ILE A 545 13.24 13.63 21.55
C ILE A 545 11.74 13.64 21.91
N ASP A 546 11.40 13.15 23.11
CA ASP A 546 10.02 13.05 23.57
C ASP A 546 9.41 14.42 23.91
N ALA A 547 10.21 15.41 24.32
CA ALA A 547 9.78 16.79 24.45
C ALA A 547 9.49 17.44 23.08
N ARG A 548 10.31 17.18 22.06
CA ARG A 548 10.09 17.65 20.68
C ARG A 548 8.84 17.00 20.06
N CYS A 549 8.64 15.71 20.25
CA CYS A 549 7.41 14.99 19.86
C CYS A 549 6.13 15.65 20.44
N ARG A 550 6.18 16.09 21.71
CA ARG A 550 5.07 16.81 22.37
C ARG A 550 4.86 18.24 21.87
N ARG A 551 5.91 18.88 21.32
CA ARG A 551 5.88 20.27 20.80
C ARG A 551 5.48 20.34 19.32
N LEU A 552 5.32 19.21 18.62
CA LEU A 552 4.90 19.19 17.21
C LEU A 552 3.44 19.68 17.05
N PRO A 553 3.16 20.60 16.11
CA PRO A 553 1.80 21.06 15.87
C PRO A 553 0.94 19.95 15.25
N ARG A 554 -0.30 19.82 15.72
CA ARG A 554 -1.33 18.96 15.11
C ARG A 554 -1.46 19.31 13.62
N SER A 555 -1.37 18.29 12.77
CA SER A 555 -1.48 18.44 11.32
C SER A 555 -2.00 17.15 10.68
N HIS A 556 -2.63 17.25 9.51
CA HIS A 556 -3.11 16.10 8.76
C HIS A 556 -1.93 15.23 8.30
N HIS A 557 -2.14 13.91 8.25
CA HIS A 557 -1.10 12.90 8.01
C HIS A 557 0.09 12.87 9.00
N VAL A 558 0.05 13.62 10.11
CA VAL A 558 1.08 13.58 11.17
C VAL A 558 0.46 13.14 12.50
N ARG A 559 0.89 11.98 13.02
CA ARG A 559 0.52 11.51 14.35
C ARG A 559 1.25 12.32 15.41
N VAL A 560 0.53 12.84 16.40
CA VAL A 560 1.11 13.53 17.56
C VAL A 560 1.41 12.51 18.66
N PHE A 561 2.68 12.42 19.04
CA PHE A 561 3.16 11.48 20.05
C PHE A 561 3.20 12.15 21.42
N THR A 562 2.04 12.22 22.09
CA THR A 562 1.85 12.96 23.36
C THR A 562 2.63 12.40 24.55
N LYS A 563 2.99 11.11 24.53
CA LYS A 563 3.88 10.45 25.50
C LYS A 563 5.30 10.22 24.93
N GLY A 564 5.65 10.94 23.86
CA GLY A 564 6.90 10.75 23.14
C GLY A 564 6.92 9.49 22.26
N ILE A 565 8.10 9.18 21.72
CA ILE A 565 8.35 7.95 20.94
C ILE A 565 9.28 6.98 21.68
N SER A 566 9.95 7.43 22.74
CA SER A 566 11.03 6.64 23.35
C SER A 566 10.53 5.48 24.19
N SER A 567 9.35 5.62 24.79
CA SER A 567 8.65 4.59 25.56
C SER A 567 7.94 3.51 24.70
N LEU A 568 7.95 3.64 23.37
CA LEU A 568 7.17 2.76 22.50
C LEU A 568 7.92 1.46 22.17
N TYR A 569 7.24 0.33 22.34
CA TYR A 569 7.74 -1.02 22.01
C TYR A 569 6.82 -1.71 20.99
N GLN A 570 7.32 -2.76 20.31
CA GLN A 570 6.57 -3.57 19.32
C GLN A 570 5.83 -2.75 18.24
N LEU A 571 6.42 -1.63 17.81
CA LEU A 571 5.83 -0.69 16.85
C LEU A 571 5.42 -1.33 15.52
N THR A 572 4.21 -1.00 15.06
CA THR A 572 3.69 -1.43 13.76
C THR A 572 4.40 -0.74 12.59
N GLY A 573 4.24 -1.26 11.36
CA GLY A 573 4.75 -0.57 10.16
C GLY A 573 4.14 0.82 9.95
N ARG A 574 2.86 1.00 10.28
CA ARG A 574 2.18 2.30 10.25
C ARG A 574 2.83 3.31 11.21
N GLU A 575 3.25 2.87 12.40
CA GLU A 575 3.93 3.72 13.37
C GLU A 575 5.35 4.08 12.96
N HIS A 576 6.10 3.15 12.38
CA HIS A 576 7.39 3.48 11.74
C HIS A 576 7.21 4.52 10.62
N SER A 577 6.11 4.45 9.85
CA SER A 577 5.76 5.44 8.84
C SER A 577 5.39 6.81 9.44
N ASP A 578 4.62 6.83 10.53
CA ASP A 578 4.27 8.06 11.26
C ASP A 578 5.51 8.73 11.89
N ILE A 579 6.43 7.96 12.48
CA ILE A 579 7.68 8.49 13.04
C ILE A 579 8.62 8.98 11.93
N ALA A 580 8.74 8.26 10.81
CA ALA A 580 9.58 8.68 9.69
C ALA A 580 9.25 10.08 9.17
N ARG A 581 7.95 10.44 9.12
CA ARG A 581 7.47 11.78 8.71
C ARG A 581 8.01 12.93 9.57
N ILE A 582 8.32 12.66 10.84
CA ILE A 582 8.76 13.68 11.81
C ILE A 582 10.24 13.57 12.18
N LEU A 583 10.86 12.40 12.00
CA LEU A 583 12.20 12.05 12.51
C LEU A 583 13.29 13.07 12.15
N LEU A 584 13.38 13.51 10.89
CA LEU A 584 14.37 14.52 10.48
C LEU A 584 14.16 15.85 11.22
N GLY A 585 12.90 16.24 11.43
CA GLY A 585 12.53 17.46 12.15
C GLY A 585 12.79 17.39 13.65
N LEU A 586 12.74 16.20 14.25
CA LEU A 586 13.12 15.98 15.64
C LEU A 586 14.62 16.20 15.85
N VAL A 587 15.49 15.74 14.93
CA VAL A 587 16.96 15.71 15.14
C VAL A 587 17.74 16.91 14.57
N VAL A 588 17.11 17.75 13.73
CA VAL A 588 17.81 18.67 12.82
C VAL A 588 18.80 19.65 13.48
N ASP A 589 18.49 20.11 14.69
CA ASP A 589 19.27 21.07 15.49
C ASP A 589 19.55 20.56 16.92
N MET A 590 19.47 19.24 17.14
CA MET A 590 19.84 18.63 18.42
C MET A 590 21.38 18.56 18.57
N PRO A 591 21.96 18.97 19.72
CA PRO A 591 23.36 18.73 20.02
C PRO A 591 23.60 17.24 20.34
N LEU A 592 24.78 16.71 20.01
CA LEU A 592 25.22 15.41 20.52
C LEU A 592 25.71 15.54 21.98
N PRO A 593 25.53 14.53 22.85
CA PRO A 593 25.88 14.62 24.28
C PRO A 593 27.36 14.89 24.58
N ASP A 594 28.25 14.53 23.66
CA ASP A 594 29.71 14.73 23.74
C ASP A 594 30.18 16.08 23.18
N GLY A 595 29.27 16.87 22.59
CA GLY A 595 29.59 18.11 21.88
C GLY A 595 30.07 17.92 20.42
N THR A 596 30.07 16.69 19.89
CA THR A 596 30.41 16.44 18.48
C THR A 596 29.35 17.04 17.54
N SER A 597 29.77 17.38 16.31
CA SER A 597 28.87 17.97 15.33
C SER A 597 27.81 16.96 14.84
N PRO A 598 26.50 17.22 15.02
CA PRO A 598 25.43 16.32 14.60
C PRO A 598 25.28 16.22 13.07
N LEU A 599 25.99 17.05 12.28
CA LEU A 599 25.76 17.21 10.85
C LEU A 599 25.89 15.91 10.03
N ARG A 600 26.82 15.01 10.38
CA ARG A 600 26.93 13.69 9.72
C ARG A 600 25.76 12.78 10.08
N LEU A 601 25.25 12.85 11.30
CA LEU A 601 24.07 12.08 11.73
C LEU A 601 22.83 12.61 11.01
N VAL A 602 22.59 13.92 11.03
CA VAL A 602 21.45 14.56 10.33
C VAL A 602 21.48 14.26 8.82
N ARG A 603 22.67 14.27 8.18
CA ARG A 603 22.84 13.83 6.79
C ARG A 603 22.50 12.35 6.60
N SER A 604 22.90 11.46 7.52
CA SER A 604 22.61 10.02 7.47
C SER A 604 21.11 9.72 7.63
N VAL A 605 20.46 10.35 8.62
CA VAL A 605 19.01 10.26 8.84
C VAL A 605 18.26 10.75 7.60
N ARG A 606 18.62 11.92 7.07
CA ARG A 606 18.01 12.44 5.84
C ARG A 606 18.27 11.53 4.64
N ALA A 607 19.45 10.94 4.50
CA ALA A 607 19.78 10.06 3.37
C ALA A 607 18.88 8.81 3.32
N ILE A 608 18.65 8.15 4.46
CA ILE A 608 17.71 7.02 4.56
C ILE A 608 16.26 7.46 4.33
N LEU A 609 15.86 8.65 4.81
CA LEU A 609 14.50 9.17 4.56
C LEU A 609 14.29 9.58 3.10
N ASP A 610 15.29 10.17 2.44
CA ASP A 610 15.28 10.42 0.99
C ASP A 610 15.10 9.09 0.23
N PHE A 611 15.86 8.04 0.60
CA PHE A 611 15.73 6.70 0.00
C PHE A 611 14.32 6.12 0.22
N LEU A 612 13.82 6.13 1.46
CA LEU A 612 12.49 5.65 1.83
C LEU A 612 11.39 6.30 0.98
N TYR A 613 11.43 7.62 0.83
CA TYR A 613 10.39 8.34 0.08
C TYR A 613 10.56 8.20 -1.43
N LEU A 614 11.79 8.06 -1.95
CA LEU A 614 12.03 7.78 -3.37
C LEU A 614 11.56 6.36 -3.73
N ALA A 615 11.84 5.34 -2.91
CA ALA A 615 11.39 3.95 -3.14
C ALA A 615 9.86 3.77 -3.13
N GLN A 616 9.11 4.75 -2.61
CA GLN A 616 7.65 4.81 -2.64
C GLN A 616 7.08 5.48 -3.91
N TYR A 617 7.92 5.92 -4.87
CA TYR A 617 7.42 6.56 -6.10
C TYR A 617 6.66 5.54 -6.97
N PRO A 618 5.44 5.86 -7.44
CA PRO A 618 4.64 4.96 -8.27
C PRO A 618 5.13 4.87 -9.74
N VAL A 619 6.06 5.74 -10.15
CA VAL A 619 6.89 5.61 -11.37
C VAL A 619 8.31 6.01 -11.04
N HIS A 620 9.26 5.26 -11.55
CA HIS A 620 10.65 5.67 -11.60
C HIS A 620 11.10 5.99 -13.04
N THR A 621 11.92 7.02 -13.19
CA THR A 621 12.71 7.25 -14.41
C THR A 621 14.15 6.79 -14.15
N THR A 622 14.97 6.66 -15.20
CA THR A 622 16.43 6.49 -15.06
C THR A 622 17.03 7.51 -14.07
N THR A 623 16.53 8.75 -14.06
CA THR A 623 17.01 9.83 -13.20
C THR A 623 16.49 9.76 -11.76
N THR A 624 15.22 9.35 -11.50
CA THR A 624 14.80 9.13 -10.09
C THR A 624 15.42 7.89 -9.47
N LEU A 625 15.86 6.91 -10.28
CA LEU A 625 16.67 5.79 -9.81
C LEU A 625 18.09 6.24 -9.44
N ALA A 626 18.71 7.12 -10.24
CA ALA A 626 19.99 7.72 -9.86
C ALA A 626 19.89 8.55 -8.56
N LEU A 627 18.75 9.19 -8.28
CA LEU A 627 18.49 9.84 -6.98
C LEU A 627 18.30 8.83 -5.82
N LEU A 628 17.78 7.64 -6.10
CA LEU A 628 17.63 6.56 -5.12
C LEU A 628 19.01 5.98 -4.75
N ASP A 629 19.87 5.76 -5.76
CA ASP A 629 21.26 5.34 -5.57
C ASP A 629 22.09 6.41 -4.83
N ASP A 630 21.99 7.70 -5.20
CA ASP A 630 22.61 8.83 -4.49
C ASP A 630 22.17 8.92 -3.01
N ALA A 631 20.90 8.64 -2.72
CA ALA A 631 20.43 8.62 -1.34
C ALA A 631 21.13 7.52 -0.51
N LEU A 632 21.47 6.37 -1.11
CA LEU A 632 22.23 5.31 -0.46
C LEU A 632 23.73 5.66 -0.34
N ASP A 633 24.34 6.19 -1.40
CA ASP A 633 25.72 6.71 -1.38
C ASP A 633 25.90 7.75 -0.26
N ARG A 634 24.99 8.72 -0.15
CA ARG A 634 25.02 9.74 0.90
C ARG A 634 24.88 9.16 2.30
N PHE A 635 24.13 8.08 2.49
CA PHE A 635 24.09 7.37 3.78
C PHE A 635 25.45 6.74 4.07
N HIS A 636 25.99 5.91 3.16
CA HIS A 636 27.26 5.23 3.37
C HIS A 636 28.46 6.20 3.53
N ALA A 637 28.41 7.38 2.93
CA ALA A 637 29.42 8.44 3.09
C ALA A 637 29.37 9.17 4.45
N ASN A 638 28.29 9.04 5.24
CA ASN A 638 28.14 9.72 6.52
C ASN A 638 27.99 8.78 7.74
N LYS A 639 27.52 7.54 7.52
CA LYS A 639 27.10 6.59 8.58
C LYS A 639 28.14 6.26 9.66
N SER A 640 29.43 6.40 9.38
CA SER A 640 30.50 6.17 10.36
C SER A 640 30.41 7.07 11.60
N ILE A 641 29.61 8.13 11.55
CA ILE A 641 29.27 8.93 12.75
C ILE A 641 28.66 8.08 13.87
N PHE A 642 27.89 7.04 13.54
CA PHE A 642 27.33 6.12 14.54
C PHE A 642 28.39 5.17 15.13
N GLU A 643 29.54 4.99 14.47
CA GLU A 643 30.70 4.27 14.99
C GLU A 643 31.54 5.21 15.88
N ASP A 644 31.80 6.42 15.41
CA ASP A 644 32.59 7.45 16.11
C ASP A 644 32.01 7.79 17.50
N ILE A 645 30.67 7.84 17.63
CA ILE A 645 29.97 8.10 18.89
C ILE A 645 29.56 6.82 19.65
N GLY A 646 30.03 5.64 19.23
CA GLY A 646 29.83 4.36 19.94
C GLY A 646 28.43 3.74 19.86
N VAL A 647 27.49 4.33 19.09
CA VAL A 647 26.11 3.84 18.91
C VAL A 647 26.06 2.50 18.16
N ARG A 648 27.02 2.23 17.26
CA ARG A 648 27.03 1.00 16.45
C ARG A 648 28.44 0.55 16.07
N SER A 649 28.67 -0.76 16.04
CA SER A 649 29.99 -1.37 15.74
C SER A 649 30.04 -2.25 14.48
N THR A 650 28.90 -2.63 13.88
CA THR A 650 28.86 -3.47 12.68
C THR A 650 27.69 -3.13 11.75
N TRP A 651 27.93 -3.16 10.44
CA TRP A 651 26.94 -2.79 9.41
C TRP A 651 26.34 -3.98 8.65
N ASN A 652 26.54 -5.21 9.12
CA ASN A 652 26.15 -6.42 8.41
C ASN A 652 24.66 -6.76 8.59
N ILE A 653 23.80 -5.85 8.14
CA ILE A 653 22.35 -5.96 8.16
C ILE A 653 21.87 -6.33 6.74
N PRO A 654 21.30 -7.52 6.50
CA PRO A 654 20.86 -7.92 5.17
C PRO A 654 19.84 -6.96 4.55
N LYS A 655 18.88 -6.46 5.35
CA LYS A 655 17.86 -5.47 4.92
C LYS A 655 18.48 -4.14 4.48
N LEU A 656 19.61 -3.72 5.05
CA LEU A 656 20.35 -2.52 4.64
C LEU A 656 21.16 -2.76 3.37
N HIS A 657 21.79 -3.93 3.23
CA HIS A 657 22.47 -4.29 1.99
C HIS A 657 21.49 -4.37 0.81
N TYR A 658 20.28 -4.90 1.04
CA TYR A 658 19.27 -5.09 0.01
C TYR A 658 18.87 -3.78 -0.70
N LEU A 659 19.07 -2.62 -0.06
CA LEU A 659 18.85 -1.31 -0.67
C LEU A 659 19.63 -1.14 -1.98
N ARG A 660 20.82 -1.75 -2.08
CA ARG A 660 21.67 -1.75 -3.30
C ARG A 660 21.05 -2.46 -4.51
N HIS A 661 19.98 -3.23 -4.32
CA HIS A 661 19.29 -3.95 -5.40
C HIS A 661 18.01 -3.24 -5.89
N TYR A 662 17.48 -2.23 -5.18
CA TYR A 662 16.22 -1.58 -5.55
C TYR A 662 16.26 -1.01 -6.97
N ALA A 663 17.29 -0.23 -7.32
CA ALA A 663 17.36 0.39 -8.64
C ALA A 663 17.53 -0.60 -9.80
N MET A 664 18.03 -1.82 -9.54
CA MET A 664 18.05 -2.91 -10.53
C MET A 664 16.67 -3.57 -10.62
N LEU A 665 16.13 -4.00 -9.48
CA LEU A 665 14.86 -4.72 -9.41
C LEU A 665 13.68 -3.88 -9.89
N ILE A 666 13.71 -2.57 -9.72
CA ILE A 666 12.69 -1.66 -10.27
C ILE A 666 12.76 -1.59 -11.80
N LYS A 667 13.97 -1.58 -12.39
CA LYS A 667 14.13 -1.67 -13.85
C LYS A 667 13.66 -3.03 -14.38
N ARG A 668 13.85 -4.10 -13.61
CA ARG A 668 13.49 -5.47 -13.99
C ARG A 668 11.99 -5.77 -13.85
N LEU A 669 11.40 -5.49 -12.69
CA LEU A 669 10.05 -5.96 -12.30
C LEU A 669 9.00 -4.82 -12.16
N GLY A 670 9.42 -3.55 -12.15
CA GLY A 670 8.56 -2.40 -11.83
C GLY A 670 8.71 -1.89 -10.40
N THR A 671 8.04 -0.78 -10.07
CA THR A 671 8.17 -0.07 -8.77
C THR A 671 7.74 -0.93 -7.57
N PRO A 672 8.27 -0.71 -6.34
CA PRO A 672 8.04 -1.63 -5.22
C PRO A 672 6.58 -1.71 -4.73
N ASP A 673 5.74 -0.72 -5.06
CA ASP A 673 4.29 -0.77 -4.80
C ASP A 673 3.55 -1.88 -5.58
N ASN A 674 4.20 -2.51 -6.57
CA ASN A 674 3.73 -3.75 -7.19
C ASN A 674 3.78 -4.97 -6.26
N PHE A 675 4.62 -4.92 -5.21
CA PHE A 675 5.14 -6.09 -4.50
C PHE A 675 5.19 -5.95 -2.97
N ASN A 676 4.81 -4.80 -2.41
CA ASN A 676 4.86 -4.53 -0.97
C ASN A 676 3.91 -5.44 -0.14
N THR A 677 4.37 -5.97 0.99
CA THR A 677 3.62 -6.93 1.82
C THR A 677 2.45 -6.31 2.61
N GLU A 678 2.27 -4.98 2.63
CA GLU A 678 1.06 -4.34 3.17
C GLU A 678 -0.23 -4.95 2.59
N TYR A 679 -0.20 -5.39 1.33
CA TYR A 679 -1.35 -5.98 0.65
C TYR A 679 -1.59 -7.42 1.11
N THR A 680 -0.53 -8.17 1.45
CA THR A 680 -0.66 -9.53 2.00
C THR A 680 -1.09 -9.50 3.47
N GLU A 681 -0.61 -8.54 4.27
CA GLU A 681 -1.15 -8.30 5.62
C GLU A 681 -2.67 -8.04 5.61
N ARG A 682 -3.18 -7.24 4.66
CA ARG A 682 -4.63 -7.04 4.54
C ARG A 682 -5.36 -8.30 4.06
N LEU A 683 -4.75 -9.12 3.21
CA LEU A 683 -5.31 -10.42 2.81
C LEU A 683 -5.28 -11.45 3.96
N HIS A 684 -4.35 -11.36 4.91
CA HIS A 684 -4.36 -12.17 6.13
C HIS A 684 -5.60 -11.90 6.99
N ILE A 685 -6.15 -10.69 6.96
CA ILE A 685 -7.44 -10.38 7.59
C ILE A 685 -8.55 -11.10 6.80
N ASP A 686 -8.87 -10.60 5.61
CA ASP A 686 -10.01 -11.00 4.78
C ASP A 686 -10.10 -12.51 4.48
N LEU A 687 -8.95 -13.20 4.40
CA LEU A 687 -8.86 -14.57 3.89
C LEU A 687 -8.39 -15.61 4.91
N ALA A 688 -7.73 -15.21 6.01
CA ALA A 688 -7.23 -16.14 7.04
C ALA A 688 -7.84 -15.89 8.43
N LYS A 689 -7.89 -14.64 8.91
CA LYS A 689 -8.46 -14.33 10.25
C LYS A 689 -9.98 -14.36 10.23
N ASP A 690 -10.63 -13.58 9.35
CA ASP A 690 -12.09 -13.62 9.13
C ASP A 690 -12.57 -15.07 8.85
N ALA A 691 -11.78 -15.82 8.07
CA ALA A 691 -12.09 -17.20 7.71
C ALA A 691 -11.96 -18.18 8.89
N TYR A 692 -11.02 -17.96 9.80
CA TYR A 692 -10.84 -18.74 11.02
C TYR A 692 -11.89 -18.41 12.09
N GLU A 693 -12.21 -17.12 12.27
CA GLU A 693 -13.26 -16.63 13.15
C GLU A 693 -14.65 -17.15 12.75
N ALA A 694 -14.86 -17.42 11.46
CA ALA A 694 -16.05 -18.09 10.95
C ALA A 694 -16.12 -19.63 11.20
N THR A 695 -15.16 -20.22 11.93
CA THR A 695 -15.12 -21.66 12.26
C THR A 695 -15.47 -21.95 13.72
N ASN A 696 -15.68 -23.23 14.04
CA ASN A 696 -15.78 -23.70 15.43
C ASN A 696 -14.42 -23.89 16.14
N ALA A 697 -13.31 -23.43 15.55
CA ALA A 697 -11.92 -23.56 16.02
C ALA A 697 -11.40 -25.00 16.24
N LYS A 698 -12.05 -26.02 15.67
CA LYS A 698 -11.61 -27.43 15.63
C LYS A 698 -11.58 -27.89 14.18
N ASP A 699 -10.48 -28.46 13.71
CA ASP A 699 -10.33 -28.87 12.30
C ASP A 699 -10.71 -27.70 11.36
N GLU A 700 -10.08 -26.55 11.58
CA GLU A 700 -10.47 -25.27 10.99
C GLU A 700 -10.29 -25.20 9.47
N PHE A 701 -9.21 -25.73 8.90
CA PHE A 701 -8.89 -25.53 7.48
C PHE A 701 -9.98 -26.03 6.51
N PRO A 702 -10.62 -27.21 6.70
CA PRO A 702 -11.81 -27.62 5.96
C PRO A 702 -13.03 -26.69 6.08
N GLN A 703 -13.15 -25.92 7.17
CA GLN A 703 -14.21 -24.93 7.36
C GLN A 703 -13.83 -23.59 6.71
N MET A 704 -12.61 -23.11 6.92
CA MET A 704 -12.05 -21.89 6.32
C MET A 704 -12.14 -21.94 4.80
N THR A 705 -11.65 -23.02 4.18
CA THR A 705 -11.67 -23.22 2.73
C THR A 705 -13.10 -23.21 2.14
N ARG A 706 -14.03 -23.93 2.77
CA ARG A 706 -15.46 -23.92 2.38
C ARG A 706 -16.15 -22.56 2.58
N TRP A 707 -15.79 -21.81 3.61
CA TRP A 707 -16.29 -20.45 3.84
C TRP A 707 -15.80 -19.50 2.74
N LEU A 708 -14.51 -19.56 2.41
CA LEU A 708 -13.90 -18.78 1.33
C LEU A 708 -14.55 -19.05 -0.03
N GLU A 709 -14.73 -20.32 -0.40
CA GLU A 709 -15.37 -20.68 -1.68
C GLU A 709 -16.79 -20.13 -1.81
N ARG A 710 -17.59 -20.19 -0.73
CA ARG A 710 -18.94 -19.60 -0.71
C ARG A 710 -18.91 -18.08 -0.85
N ARG A 711 -18.01 -17.41 -0.13
CA ARG A 711 -17.80 -15.95 -0.21
C ARG A 711 -17.35 -15.52 -1.61
N GLU A 712 -16.47 -16.29 -2.24
CA GLU A 712 -16.03 -16.09 -3.63
C GLU A 712 -17.16 -16.31 -4.65
N LYS A 713 -17.99 -17.36 -4.50
CA LYS A 713 -19.18 -17.58 -5.35
C LYS A 713 -20.18 -16.43 -5.26
N VAL A 714 -20.47 -15.94 -4.05
CA VAL A 714 -21.35 -14.78 -3.81
C VAL A 714 -20.79 -13.52 -4.47
N LEU A 715 -19.51 -13.19 -4.25
CA LEU A 715 -18.89 -12.01 -4.85
C LEU A 715 -18.79 -12.10 -6.39
N ARG A 716 -18.65 -13.30 -6.97
CA ARG A 716 -18.74 -13.51 -8.42
C ARG A 716 -20.15 -13.26 -8.94
N HIS A 717 -21.17 -13.72 -8.22
CA HIS A 717 -22.56 -13.53 -8.61
C HIS A 717 -22.99 -12.06 -8.55
N GLU A 718 -22.48 -11.30 -7.59
CA GLU A 718 -22.64 -9.83 -7.55
C GLU A 718 -22.12 -9.16 -8.83
N ARG A 719 -20.95 -9.58 -9.34
CA ARG A 719 -20.38 -9.07 -10.61
C ARG A 719 -21.26 -9.44 -11.82
N TYR A 720 -21.79 -10.66 -11.84
CA TYR A 720 -22.71 -11.13 -12.90
C TYR A 720 -24.04 -10.37 -12.90
N ILE A 721 -24.64 -10.15 -11.72
CA ILE A 721 -25.87 -9.36 -11.55
C ILE A 721 -25.64 -7.92 -12.05
N ALA A 722 -24.53 -7.29 -11.63
CA ALA A 722 -24.16 -5.95 -12.09
C ALA A 722 -23.96 -5.90 -13.62
N TRP A 723 -23.36 -6.93 -14.23
CA TRP A 723 -23.21 -7.07 -15.68
C TRP A 723 -24.56 -7.21 -16.40
N CYS A 724 -25.48 -8.02 -15.88
CA CYS A 724 -26.84 -8.13 -16.41
C CYS A 724 -27.59 -6.79 -16.35
N ILE A 725 -27.57 -6.12 -15.19
CA ILE A 725 -28.23 -4.82 -14.99
C ILE A 725 -27.61 -3.72 -15.90
N ALA A 726 -26.31 -3.79 -16.19
CA ALA A 726 -25.62 -2.90 -17.12
C ALA A 726 -25.93 -3.17 -18.62
N GLY A 727 -26.88 -4.04 -18.95
CA GLY A 727 -27.24 -4.36 -20.32
C GLY A 727 -26.35 -5.42 -20.98
N ARG A 728 -25.72 -6.29 -20.18
CA ARG A 728 -24.86 -7.42 -20.63
C ARG A 728 -23.71 -7.00 -21.57
N PRO A 729 -22.92 -5.94 -21.27
CA PRO A 729 -21.88 -5.43 -22.16
C PRO A 729 -20.72 -6.41 -22.33
N ARG A 730 -20.03 -6.42 -23.49
CA ARG A 730 -18.94 -7.39 -23.76
C ARG A 730 -17.82 -7.38 -22.70
N THR A 731 -17.54 -6.22 -22.11
CA THR A 731 -16.65 -6.03 -20.95
C THR A 731 -17.35 -5.13 -19.95
N LEU A 732 -17.03 -5.26 -18.67
CA LEU A 732 -17.33 -4.18 -17.71
C LEU A 732 -16.35 -3.02 -17.94
N SER A 733 -16.78 -1.79 -17.62
CA SER A 733 -15.96 -0.59 -17.77
C SER A 733 -14.62 -0.72 -17.03
N SER A 734 -13.55 -0.20 -17.64
CA SER A 734 -12.21 -0.11 -17.03
C SER A 734 -12.30 0.48 -15.62
N ARG A 735 -11.76 -0.26 -14.65
CA ARG A 735 -11.77 0.12 -13.25
C ARG A 735 -10.60 1.03 -12.89
N VAL A 736 -9.58 1.10 -13.73
CA VAL A 736 -8.49 2.10 -13.66
C VAL A 736 -8.94 3.44 -14.27
N GLY A 737 -9.82 3.42 -15.28
CA GLY A 737 -10.27 4.63 -15.99
C GLY A 737 -11.25 5.54 -15.24
N ALA A 738 -11.82 5.09 -14.12
CA ALA A 738 -12.86 5.81 -13.38
C ALA A 738 -12.30 6.76 -12.28
N LEU A 739 -11.20 7.46 -12.56
CA LEU A 739 -10.83 8.64 -11.77
C LEU A 739 -11.96 9.67 -11.90
N ALA A 740 -12.68 9.93 -10.81
CA ALA A 740 -13.72 10.95 -10.78
C ALA A 740 -13.11 12.29 -11.21
N ALA A 741 -13.73 12.95 -12.19
CA ALA A 741 -13.22 14.19 -12.75
C ALA A 741 -12.89 15.19 -11.62
N PRO A 742 -11.70 15.80 -11.62
CA PRO A 742 -11.22 16.59 -10.50
C PRO A 742 -12.23 17.70 -10.17
N PRO A 743 -12.51 17.96 -8.87
CA PRO A 743 -13.35 19.08 -8.50
C PRO A 743 -12.83 20.36 -9.16
N ALA A 744 -13.70 21.12 -9.84
CA ALA A 744 -13.28 22.21 -10.72
C ALA A 744 -12.51 23.35 -10.01
N ASP A 745 -12.62 23.43 -8.68
CA ASP A 745 -11.88 24.32 -7.78
C ASP A 745 -10.89 23.59 -6.86
N ARG A 746 -10.71 22.26 -7.04
CA ARG A 746 -10.01 21.29 -6.18
C ARG A 746 -10.55 21.18 -4.74
N LEU A 747 -11.72 21.74 -4.42
CA LEU A 747 -12.27 21.77 -3.07
C LEU A 747 -13.36 20.73 -2.84
N LYS A 748 -13.36 20.10 -1.66
CA LYS A 748 -14.48 19.30 -1.14
C LYS A 748 -14.92 19.83 0.22
N MET A 749 -15.80 20.82 0.17
CA MET A 749 -16.37 21.50 1.34
C MET A 749 -17.65 20.82 1.84
N THR A 750 -17.98 21.01 3.12
CA THR A 750 -19.28 20.61 3.69
C THR A 750 -20.43 21.42 3.05
N LYS A 751 -21.61 20.79 2.91
CA LYS A 751 -22.82 21.44 2.39
C LYS A 751 -23.27 22.64 3.23
N HIS A 752 -22.96 22.61 4.53
CA HIS A 752 -23.32 23.64 5.51
C HIS A 752 -22.10 24.09 6.31
N ALA A 753 -22.11 25.35 6.76
CA ALA A 753 -21.06 25.94 7.58
C ALA A 753 -21.08 25.39 9.02
N SER A 754 -19.90 25.11 9.58
CA SER A 754 -19.70 24.62 10.96
C SER A 754 -20.30 25.56 12.02
N LYS A 755 -20.29 26.87 11.76
CA LYS A 755 -21.10 27.86 12.48
C LYS A 755 -21.84 28.71 11.44
N LYS A 756 -23.18 28.65 11.45
CA LYS A 756 -24.05 29.34 10.46
C LYS A 756 -23.97 30.87 10.50
N SER A 757 -23.58 31.44 11.65
CA SER A 757 -23.39 32.87 11.87
C SER A 757 -22.41 33.06 13.02
N VAL A 758 -21.25 33.67 12.74
CA VAL A 758 -20.26 34.15 13.72
C VAL A 758 -20.14 35.66 13.57
N GLN A 759 -20.19 36.40 14.68
CA GLN A 759 -20.07 37.86 14.67
C GLN A 759 -18.64 38.28 14.30
N LEU A 760 -18.45 39.44 13.68
CA LEU A 760 -17.12 39.94 13.29
C LEU A 760 -16.21 40.14 14.52
N GLU A 761 -16.78 40.55 15.64
CA GLU A 761 -16.10 40.68 16.93
C GLU A 761 -15.59 39.33 17.44
N SER A 762 -16.39 38.26 17.29
CA SER A 762 -16.00 36.88 17.64
C SER A 762 -14.87 36.32 16.75
N LEU A 763 -14.71 36.83 15.52
CA LEU A 763 -13.55 36.48 14.68
C LEU A 763 -12.24 37.02 15.27
N VAL A 764 -12.28 38.19 15.92
CA VAL A 764 -11.13 38.78 16.60
C VAL A 764 -10.80 37.98 17.86
N THR A 765 -11.78 37.68 18.72
CA THR A 765 -11.54 37.00 20.01
C THR A 765 -11.25 35.51 19.84
N ASP A 766 -12.12 34.77 19.16
CA ASP A 766 -12.11 33.30 19.21
C ASP A 766 -11.15 32.72 18.17
N TYR A 767 -11.04 33.38 17.02
CA TYR A 767 -10.21 32.95 15.88
C TYR A 767 -8.89 33.74 15.79
N GLY A 768 -8.71 34.80 16.57
CA GLY A 768 -7.51 35.65 16.53
C GLY A 768 -7.38 36.51 15.26
N ALA A 769 -8.45 36.67 14.47
CA ALA A 769 -8.43 37.39 13.20
C ALA A 769 -8.52 38.93 13.40
N ARG A 770 -7.53 39.49 14.12
CA ARG A 770 -7.50 40.89 14.60
C ARG A 770 -7.86 41.94 13.53
N PHE A 771 -7.43 41.73 12.29
CA PHE A 771 -7.62 42.66 11.17
C PHE A 771 -8.65 42.17 10.15
N PHE A 772 -9.63 41.34 10.55
CA PHE A 772 -10.56 40.71 9.60
C PHE A 772 -11.33 41.73 8.74
N VAL A 773 -11.80 42.83 9.34
CA VAL A 773 -12.53 43.89 8.62
C VAL A 773 -11.63 44.54 7.58
N ASP A 774 -10.44 45.00 7.98
CA ASP A 774 -9.51 45.70 7.10
C ASP A 774 -8.90 44.77 6.03
N ALA A 775 -8.75 43.47 6.33
CA ALA A 775 -8.36 42.46 5.36
C ALA A 775 -9.46 42.24 4.32
N LEU A 776 -10.74 42.35 4.72
CA LEU A 776 -11.89 42.16 3.83
C LEU A 776 -12.13 43.39 2.95
N THR A 777 -12.04 44.62 3.50
CA THR A 777 -12.21 45.84 2.70
C THR A 777 -11.11 45.97 1.65
N ARG A 778 -9.84 45.70 2.00
CA ARG A 778 -8.74 45.61 1.02
C ARG A 778 -9.00 44.53 -0.03
N TYR A 779 -9.47 43.34 0.38
CA TYR A 779 -9.83 42.28 -0.56
C TYR A 779 -10.92 42.73 -1.55
N VAL A 780 -12.01 43.35 -1.06
CA VAL A 780 -13.09 43.91 -1.89
C VAL A 780 -12.53 44.90 -2.92
N VAL A 781 -11.71 45.88 -2.50
CA VAL A 781 -11.10 46.86 -3.43
C VAL A 781 -10.27 46.14 -4.50
N SER A 782 -9.34 45.27 -4.09
CA SER A 782 -8.43 44.57 -5.01
C SER A 782 -9.13 43.60 -5.97
N HIS A 783 -10.27 43.02 -5.57
CA HIS A 783 -11.08 42.13 -6.42
C HIS A 783 -11.98 42.92 -7.38
N CYS A 784 -12.42 44.12 -7.00
CA CYS A 784 -13.21 44.99 -7.88
C CYS A 784 -12.35 45.76 -8.89
N ASP A 785 -11.15 46.20 -8.51
CA ASP A 785 -10.22 46.97 -9.33
C ASP A 785 -8.79 46.44 -9.16
N PRO A 786 -8.42 45.37 -9.90
CA PRO A 786 -7.10 44.73 -9.79
C PRO A 786 -5.93 45.58 -10.32
N THR A 787 -6.20 46.78 -10.87
CA THR A 787 -5.17 47.66 -11.45
C THR A 787 -4.51 48.59 -10.43
N LEU A 788 -5.07 48.68 -9.22
CA LEU A 788 -4.63 49.62 -8.20
C LEU A 788 -3.32 49.22 -7.54
N THR A 789 -2.47 50.22 -7.33
CA THR A 789 -1.31 50.07 -6.45
C THR A 789 -1.76 49.83 -5.00
N ARG A 790 -0.92 49.16 -4.21
CA ARG A 790 -1.22 48.84 -2.80
C ARG A 790 -1.60 50.07 -1.95
N ALA A 791 -1.00 51.23 -2.21
CA ALA A 791 -1.35 52.48 -1.52
C ALA A 791 -2.76 52.99 -1.87
N GLN A 792 -3.19 52.82 -3.13
CA GLN A 792 -4.56 53.14 -3.55
C GLN A 792 -5.57 52.12 -3.02
N VAL A 793 -5.19 50.84 -2.92
CA VAL A 793 -6.01 49.80 -2.28
C VAL A 793 -6.22 50.12 -0.80
N GLU A 794 -5.15 50.46 -0.08
CA GLU A 794 -5.21 50.87 1.34
C GLU A 794 -6.14 52.07 1.51
N HIS A 795 -5.92 53.14 0.74
CA HIS A 795 -6.71 54.38 0.85
C HIS A 795 -8.21 54.17 0.57
N LYS A 796 -8.56 53.50 -0.55
CA LYS A 796 -9.97 53.17 -0.88
C LYS A 796 -10.60 52.18 0.12
N SER A 797 -9.82 51.41 0.88
CA SER A 797 -10.36 50.41 1.81
C SER A 797 -11.01 51.01 3.05
N TYR A 798 -10.65 52.25 3.43
CA TYR A 798 -11.27 52.97 4.54
C TYR A 798 -12.70 53.46 4.24
N ASP A 799 -13.04 53.64 2.95
CA ASP A 799 -14.36 54.09 2.51
C ASP A 799 -15.42 52.96 2.51
N ILE A 800 -15.04 51.71 2.75
CA ILE A 800 -15.93 50.54 2.64
C ILE A 800 -16.56 50.17 3.99
N ALA A 801 -17.84 50.52 4.14
CA ALA A 801 -18.68 50.02 5.23
C ALA A 801 -19.25 48.62 4.91
N LEU A 802 -19.10 47.66 5.83
CA LEU A 802 -19.66 46.31 5.66
C LEU A 802 -21.18 46.27 5.96
N PRO A 803 -22.04 45.78 5.04
CA PRO A 803 -23.51 45.73 5.22
C PRO A 803 -23.99 44.53 6.08
N PHE A 804 -23.12 43.93 6.88
CA PHE A 804 -23.39 42.79 7.75
C PHE A 804 -22.44 42.80 8.97
N ARG A 805 -22.88 42.18 10.07
CA ARG A 805 -22.07 42.00 11.30
C ARG A 805 -21.72 40.55 11.61
N SER A 806 -22.24 39.59 10.85
CA SER A 806 -21.91 38.18 10.97
C SER A 806 -21.81 37.47 9.62
N LEU A 807 -21.12 36.34 9.61
CA LEU A 807 -20.92 35.49 8.43
C LEU A 807 -20.87 34.00 8.78
N PRO A 808 -21.12 33.07 7.83
CA PRO A 808 -20.96 31.63 8.05
C PRO A 808 -19.49 31.21 8.03
N VAL A 809 -19.06 30.43 9.03
CA VAL A 809 -17.68 29.95 9.21
C VAL A 809 -17.61 28.43 9.10
N TYR A 810 -16.57 27.94 8.45
CA TYR A 810 -16.22 26.55 8.24
C TYR A 810 -14.95 26.23 9.04
N HIS A 811 -14.96 25.15 9.82
CA HIS A 811 -13.81 24.74 10.64
C HIS A 811 -12.89 23.75 9.94
N LYS A 812 -13.28 23.24 8.76
CA LYS A 812 -12.58 22.17 8.03
C LYS A 812 -12.76 22.38 6.52
N ALA A 813 -11.68 22.23 5.75
CA ALA A 813 -11.69 22.21 4.29
C ALA A 813 -10.87 21.03 3.78
N LYS A 814 -11.33 20.36 2.70
CA LYS A 814 -10.59 19.28 2.04
C LYS A 814 -10.14 19.70 0.63
N PHE A 815 -8.90 19.39 0.26
CA PHE A 815 -8.28 19.77 -1.02
C PHE A 815 -7.82 18.53 -1.79
N TRP A 816 -8.30 18.33 -3.01
CA TRP A 816 -7.93 17.18 -3.83
C TRP A 816 -6.47 17.31 -4.31
N LEU A 817 -5.61 16.36 -3.91
CA LEU A 817 -4.17 16.38 -4.15
C LEU A 817 -3.74 15.75 -5.48
N GLY A 818 -4.67 15.12 -6.21
CA GLY A 818 -4.34 14.43 -7.45
C GLY A 818 -3.86 15.32 -8.59
N ASP A 819 -3.32 14.70 -9.63
CA ASP A 819 -2.95 15.41 -10.85
C ASP A 819 -4.17 15.59 -11.75
N ALA A 820 -4.57 16.84 -11.97
CA ALA A 820 -5.70 17.21 -12.81
C ALA A 820 -5.51 16.84 -14.30
N LYS A 821 -4.30 16.42 -14.71
CA LYS A 821 -4.02 15.86 -16.04
C LYS A 821 -4.22 14.34 -16.17
N ASN A 822 -4.62 13.62 -15.11
CA ASN A 822 -4.87 12.17 -15.12
C ASN A 822 -3.66 11.27 -15.47
N HIS A 823 -2.43 11.70 -15.22
CA HIS A 823 -1.31 10.76 -15.13
C HIS A 823 -1.62 9.78 -13.97
N ARG A 824 -1.68 8.47 -14.28
CA ARG A 824 -2.38 7.40 -13.52
C ARG A 824 -1.73 6.99 -12.19
N LEU A 825 -1.33 7.98 -11.38
CA LEU A 825 -0.30 7.83 -10.35
C LEU A 825 -0.68 8.51 -9.03
N SER A 826 -1.63 9.43 -9.07
CA SER A 826 -2.23 10.00 -7.86
C SER A 826 -3.50 9.25 -7.49
N SER A 827 -3.55 8.76 -6.26
CA SER A 827 -4.76 8.39 -5.55
C SER A 827 -5.77 9.56 -5.51
N ASN A 828 -7.03 9.26 -5.17
CA ASN A 828 -8.02 10.28 -4.80
C ASN A 828 -7.78 10.83 -3.38
N GLU A 829 -6.52 11.14 -3.06
CA GLU A 829 -6.13 11.75 -1.79
C GLU A 829 -6.67 13.18 -1.66
N TYR A 830 -7.14 13.48 -0.45
CA TYR A 830 -7.55 14.80 -0.05
C TYR A 830 -6.70 15.23 1.13
N ASP A 831 -6.00 16.36 0.97
CA ASP A 831 -5.46 17.09 2.10
C ASP A 831 -6.60 17.69 2.93
N VAL A 832 -6.35 17.98 4.20
CA VAL A 832 -7.35 18.51 5.12
C VAL A 832 -6.73 19.58 6.00
N ILE A 833 -7.34 20.76 6.03
CA ILE A 833 -6.94 21.86 6.92
C ILE A 833 -8.09 22.22 7.85
N HIS A 834 -7.73 22.67 9.05
CA HIS A 834 -8.62 23.08 10.11
C HIS A 834 -8.39 24.55 10.48
N ALA A 835 -9.48 25.22 10.85
CA ALA A 835 -9.52 26.60 11.29
C ALA A 835 -10.53 26.71 12.45
N THR A 836 -10.25 25.94 13.50
CA THR A 836 -11.15 25.68 14.63
C THR A 836 -10.68 26.50 15.84
N PRO A 837 -11.53 27.36 16.44
CA PRO A 837 -11.17 28.07 17.66
C PRO A 837 -11.09 27.10 18.85
N ALA A 838 -10.47 27.54 19.94
CA ALA A 838 -10.53 26.77 21.19
C ALA A 838 -11.99 26.55 21.61
N ARG A 839 -12.29 25.35 22.10
CA ARG A 839 -13.65 24.95 22.50
C ARG A 839 -13.61 24.14 23.77
N LYS A 840 -14.78 23.84 24.33
CA LYS A 840 -14.91 22.79 25.35
C LYS A 840 -15.50 21.51 24.75
N ASP A 841 -15.23 20.39 25.39
CA ASP A 841 -15.78 19.07 25.02
C ASP A 841 -17.11 18.75 25.73
N LYS A 842 -17.62 17.53 25.57
CA LYS A 842 -18.84 17.04 26.24
C LYS A 842 -18.74 17.02 27.79
N ARG A 843 -17.52 17.16 28.36
CA ARG A 843 -17.19 17.09 29.79
C ARG A 843 -16.62 18.43 30.32
N ASP A 844 -16.88 19.53 29.62
CA ASP A 844 -16.46 20.91 29.96
C ASP A 844 -14.92 21.15 29.96
N ARG A 845 -14.10 20.20 29.51
CA ARG A 845 -12.64 20.34 29.43
C ARG A 845 -12.22 21.20 28.23
N PRO A 846 -11.13 21.99 28.33
CA PRO A 846 -10.61 22.77 27.22
C PRO A 846 -9.99 21.89 26.13
N ILE A 847 -10.37 22.16 24.87
CA ILE A 847 -9.68 21.70 23.67
C ILE A 847 -9.05 22.93 22.99
N ASP A 848 -7.74 22.89 22.79
CA ASP A 848 -6.99 23.94 22.09
C ASP A 848 -7.49 24.20 20.66
N GLY A 849 -7.39 25.45 20.22
CA GLY A 849 -7.73 25.84 18.85
C GLY A 849 -6.73 25.30 17.83
N GLN A 850 -7.23 24.68 16.78
CA GLN A 850 -6.41 24.16 15.67
C GLN A 850 -6.49 25.08 14.46
N PHE A 851 -5.36 25.70 14.12
CA PHE A 851 -5.20 26.64 13.02
C PHE A 851 -4.05 26.17 12.13
N ASP A 852 -4.38 25.45 11.06
CA ASP A 852 -3.40 24.72 10.27
C ASP A 852 -2.60 25.64 9.32
N THR A 853 -1.34 25.28 9.07
CA THR A 853 -0.45 25.98 8.13
C THR A 853 -0.50 25.36 6.73
N VAL A 854 -0.41 26.22 5.71
CA VAL A 854 -0.68 25.89 4.31
C VAL A 854 0.32 26.54 3.36
N ILE A 855 0.56 25.87 2.24
CA ILE A 855 1.18 26.47 1.05
C ILE A 855 0.10 27.09 0.17
N ILE A 856 0.28 28.36 -0.17
CA ILE A 856 -0.56 29.14 -1.08
C ILE A 856 0.28 29.51 -2.30
N THR A 857 -0.35 29.57 -3.48
CA THR A 857 0.26 30.17 -4.67
C THR A 857 -0.30 31.55 -4.97
N ASP A 858 0.54 32.41 -5.55
CA ASP A 858 0.18 33.67 -6.20
C ASP A 858 -0.38 33.48 -7.62
N GLY A 859 -0.24 32.28 -8.19
CA GLY A 859 -0.58 31.96 -9.58
C GLY A 859 0.63 31.58 -10.45
N GLN A 860 1.85 31.80 -9.98
CA GLN A 860 3.12 31.48 -10.64
C GLN A 860 3.83 30.26 -10.03
N GLY A 861 3.15 29.49 -9.17
CA GLY A 861 3.69 28.28 -8.54
C GLY A 861 4.03 27.18 -9.54
N ALA A 862 5.30 26.76 -9.58
CA ALA A 862 5.79 25.63 -10.39
C ALA A 862 5.18 24.28 -9.95
N TYR A 863 5.20 23.19 -10.75
CA TYR A 863 4.60 21.92 -10.28
C TYR A 863 5.38 21.30 -9.11
N SER A 864 6.67 21.57 -9.00
CA SER A 864 7.55 21.03 -7.95
C SER A 864 8.49 22.10 -7.40
N GLY A 865 9.09 21.81 -6.23
CA GLY A 865 9.85 22.82 -5.47
C GLY A 865 8.93 23.82 -4.74
N VAL A 866 9.47 24.99 -4.41
CA VAL A 866 8.79 26.03 -3.60
C VAL A 866 8.73 27.41 -4.27
N ALA A 867 9.10 27.52 -5.56
CA ALA A 867 9.01 28.76 -6.32
C ALA A 867 7.55 29.09 -6.69
N GLY A 868 7.16 30.37 -6.59
CA GLY A 868 5.75 30.82 -6.78
C GLY A 868 4.79 30.34 -5.67
N TYR A 869 5.35 30.05 -4.50
CA TYR A 869 4.64 29.58 -3.31
C TYR A 869 5.03 30.36 -2.05
N ARG A 870 4.10 30.47 -1.10
CA ARG A 870 4.31 31.10 0.20
C ARG A 870 3.50 30.40 1.29
N VAL A 871 4.02 30.39 2.52
CA VAL A 871 3.34 29.78 3.68
C VAL A 871 2.49 30.80 4.43
N ALA A 872 1.31 30.37 4.88
CA ALA A 872 0.45 31.10 5.82
C ALA A 872 -0.19 30.16 6.84
N GLN A 873 -0.64 30.69 7.99
CA GLN A 873 -1.55 30.00 8.91
C GLN A 873 -2.99 30.42 8.59
N VAL A 874 -3.92 29.47 8.45
CA VAL A 874 -5.34 29.78 8.23
C VAL A 874 -6.03 30.00 9.58
N ARG A 875 -6.67 31.16 9.77
CA ARG A 875 -7.40 31.49 11.00
C ARG A 875 -8.91 31.34 10.85
N VAL A 876 -9.47 31.69 9.70
CA VAL A 876 -10.93 31.62 9.41
C VAL A 876 -11.15 31.16 7.98
N ILE A 877 -12.05 30.18 7.78
CA ILE A 877 -12.57 29.83 6.45
C ILE A 877 -14.05 30.21 6.42
N PHE A 878 -14.49 30.96 5.42
CA PHE A 878 -15.84 31.56 5.42
C PHE A 878 -16.46 31.66 4.02
N THR A 879 -17.77 31.90 3.99
CA THR A 879 -18.52 32.32 2.81
C THR A 879 -19.05 33.74 3.05
N LEU A 880 -19.16 34.55 1.99
CA LEU A 880 -19.79 35.86 2.11
C LEU A 880 -21.32 35.72 2.26
N PRO A 881 -21.97 36.44 3.20
CA PRO A 881 -23.43 36.42 3.30
C PRO A 881 -24.07 37.16 2.10
N PRO A 882 -25.32 36.87 1.71
CA PRO A 882 -25.96 37.51 0.54
C PRO A 882 -25.98 39.04 0.60
N ARG A 883 -26.01 39.64 1.81
CA ARG A 883 -25.91 41.09 2.01
C ARG A 883 -24.61 41.71 1.53
N ALA A 884 -23.54 40.92 1.35
CA ALA A 884 -22.26 41.40 0.83
C ALA A 884 -22.26 41.68 -0.67
N ALA A 885 -23.26 41.21 -1.44
CA ALA A 885 -23.29 41.35 -2.90
C ALA A 885 -23.08 42.79 -3.44
N PRO A 886 -23.62 43.87 -2.83
CA PRO A 886 -23.38 45.23 -3.29
C PRO A 886 -21.91 45.68 -3.22
N LEU A 887 -21.09 45.08 -2.33
CA LEU A 887 -19.66 45.38 -2.23
C LEU A 887 -18.88 45.00 -3.49
N PHE A 888 -19.40 44.03 -4.26
CA PHE A 888 -18.76 43.49 -5.47
C PHE A 888 -19.48 43.91 -6.75
N ALA A 889 -20.35 44.94 -6.69
CA ALA A 889 -21.18 45.38 -7.82
C ALA A 889 -20.38 45.91 -9.02
N THR A 890 -19.12 46.32 -8.82
CA THR A 890 -18.19 46.77 -9.87
C THR A 890 -17.18 45.71 -10.31
N ALA A 891 -17.18 44.51 -9.72
CA ALA A 891 -16.18 43.49 -9.99
C ALA A 891 -16.37 42.81 -11.35
N HIS A 892 -15.28 42.65 -12.11
CA HIS A 892 -15.28 41.95 -13.40
C HIS A 892 -15.63 40.44 -13.31
N GLN A 893 -15.50 39.84 -12.12
CA GLN A 893 -15.88 38.47 -11.82
C GLN A 893 -16.53 38.40 -10.44
N PRO A 894 -17.51 37.49 -10.20
CA PRO A 894 -18.07 37.30 -8.87
C PRO A 894 -16.99 36.85 -7.87
N PRO A 895 -17.09 37.22 -6.58
CA PRO A 895 -16.16 36.77 -5.57
C PRO A 895 -16.20 35.23 -5.42
N PRO A 896 -15.05 34.57 -5.17
CA PRO A 896 -15.00 33.14 -4.90
C PRO A 896 -15.91 32.75 -3.73
N LYS A 897 -16.67 31.66 -3.89
CA LYS A 897 -17.64 31.19 -2.90
C LYS A 897 -17.02 31.02 -1.50
N PHE A 898 -15.82 30.45 -1.44
CA PHE A 898 -15.08 30.20 -0.21
C PHE A 898 -13.83 31.07 -0.15
N LEU A 899 -13.68 31.80 0.96
CA LEU A 899 -12.56 32.68 1.27
C LEU A 899 -11.88 32.21 2.57
N ALA A 900 -10.62 32.59 2.75
CA ALA A 900 -9.88 32.34 3.98
C ALA A 900 -9.18 33.62 4.47
N TYR A 901 -9.23 33.90 5.77
CA TYR A 901 -8.33 34.86 6.43
C TYR A 901 -7.07 34.09 6.86
N VAL A 902 -5.90 34.61 6.50
CA VAL A 902 -4.61 33.97 6.73
C VAL A 902 -3.57 34.94 7.30
N GLU A 903 -2.69 34.43 8.18
CA GLU A 903 -1.51 35.14 8.69
C GLU A 903 -0.25 34.67 7.95
N TRP A 904 0.54 35.59 7.40
CA TRP A 904 1.66 35.25 6.51
C TRP A 904 2.97 34.93 7.24
N PHE A 905 3.69 33.95 6.69
CA PHE A 905 5.11 33.77 6.93
C PHE A 905 5.94 34.51 5.86
N THR A 906 7.26 34.58 6.05
CA THR A 906 8.22 35.07 5.07
C THR A 906 8.11 34.29 3.76
N ALA A 907 8.65 34.83 2.67
CA ALA A 907 8.94 34.01 1.50
C ALA A 907 9.87 32.84 1.88
N PHE A 908 9.89 31.81 1.03
CA PHE A 908 10.99 30.85 1.07
C PHE A 908 12.31 31.55 0.70
N THR A 909 13.42 30.99 1.19
CA THR A 909 14.79 31.44 0.90
C THR A 909 15.61 30.21 0.47
N GLU A 910 16.93 30.20 0.61
CA GLU A 910 17.71 28.99 0.31
C GLU A 910 17.45 27.87 1.36
N PRO A 911 17.33 26.61 0.94
CA PRO A 911 17.20 25.47 1.85
C PRO A 911 18.55 25.10 2.46
N ASP A 912 18.57 24.68 3.74
CA ASP A 912 19.83 24.33 4.42
C ASP A 912 20.63 23.25 3.66
N VAL A 913 21.93 23.46 3.48
CA VAL A 913 22.76 22.59 2.64
C VAL A 913 22.78 21.12 3.09
N ASN A 914 22.58 20.86 4.39
CA ASN A 914 22.59 19.53 4.99
C ASN A 914 21.19 18.89 4.96
N HIS A 915 20.22 19.54 5.62
CA HIS A 915 18.91 18.97 5.89
C HIS A 915 17.82 19.40 4.88
N ARG A 916 18.12 20.37 4.00
CA ARG A 916 17.29 20.88 2.89
C ARG A 916 15.86 21.33 3.26
N LEU A 917 15.60 21.56 4.54
CA LEU A 917 14.40 22.26 4.99
C LEU A 917 14.61 23.78 4.86
N TYR A 918 13.53 24.49 4.57
CA TYR A 918 13.53 25.95 4.46
C TYR A 918 13.24 26.58 5.82
N LYS A 919 13.92 27.70 6.13
CA LYS A 919 13.68 28.48 7.36
C LYS A 919 12.71 29.61 7.05
N ILE A 920 11.58 29.67 7.74
CA ILE A 920 10.54 30.69 7.59
C ILE A 920 10.20 31.32 8.96
N LYS A 921 9.77 32.58 8.96
CA LYS A 921 9.33 33.32 10.16
C LYS A 921 7.95 33.93 9.94
N ARG A 922 7.20 34.22 11.00
CA ARG A 922 5.96 35.03 10.89
C ARG A 922 6.33 36.44 10.44
N VAL A 923 5.55 37.06 9.55
CA VAL A 923 5.77 38.46 9.15
C VAL A 923 5.03 39.38 10.11
N VAL A 924 5.79 40.23 10.79
CA VAL A 924 5.31 41.19 11.79
C VAL A 924 5.61 42.61 11.32
N ARG A 925 4.68 43.54 11.55
CA ARG A 925 4.72 44.94 11.11
C ARG A 925 4.15 45.82 12.20
N ASN A 926 4.93 46.77 12.72
CA ASN A 926 4.56 47.63 13.84
C ASN A 926 4.09 46.86 15.10
N GLY A 927 4.59 45.63 15.29
CA GLY A 927 4.16 44.70 16.35
C GLY A 927 3.06 43.72 15.93
N ASP A 928 2.36 43.96 14.83
CA ASP A 928 1.20 43.17 14.40
C ASP A 928 1.48 42.19 13.25
N ARG A 929 0.80 41.04 13.27
CA ARG A 929 0.99 39.98 12.26
C ARG A 929 0.36 40.38 10.93
N LEU A 930 1.12 40.28 9.84
CA LEU A 930 0.62 40.56 8.49
C LEU A 930 -0.43 39.53 8.09
N ALA A 931 -1.68 39.98 7.91
CA ALA A 931 -2.79 39.14 7.49
C ALA A 931 -3.47 39.63 6.21
N SER A 932 -4.18 38.74 5.54
CA SER A 932 -5.01 39.07 4.37
C SER A 932 -6.16 38.07 4.21
N ILE A 933 -7.16 38.43 3.40
CA ILE A 933 -8.15 37.49 2.89
C ILE A 933 -7.76 37.02 1.48
N ILE A 934 -7.85 35.71 1.25
CA ILE A 934 -7.53 35.04 -0.02
C ILE A 934 -8.71 34.16 -0.50
N PRO A 935 -8.79 33.84 -1.80
CA PRO A 935 -9.60 32.74 -2.30
C PRO A 935 -9.13 31.41 -1.68
N LEU A 936 -10.05 30.59 -1.14
CA LEU A 936 -9.67 29.29 -0.55
C LEU A 936 -8.99 28.37 -1.59
N ARG A 937 -9.40 28.47 -2.86
CA ARG A 937 -8.81 27.77 -4.02
C ARG A 937 -7.32 28.10 -4.29
N SER A 938 -6.76 29.12 -3.66
CA SER A 938 -5.33 29.47 -3.77
C SER A 938 -4.44 28.62 -2.86
N VAL A 939 -5.02 27.96 -1.84
CA VAL A 939 -4.35 26.93 -1.04
C VAL A 939 -4.09 25.70 -1.90
N ARG A 940 -2.88 25.15 -1.82
CA ARG A 940 -2.41 24.06 -2.68
C ARG A 940 -2.16 22.75 -1.95
N ARG A 941 -1.64 22.83 -0.72
CA ARG A 941 -1.35 21.73 0.20
C ARG A 941 -1.23 22.28 1.63
N MET A 942 -1.44 21.44 2.64
CA MET A 942 -0.99 21.67 4.01
C MET A 942 0.54 21.70 4.08
N LEU A 943 1.10 22.34 5.10
CA LEU A 943 2.49 22.20 5.49
C LEU A 943 2.59 22.18 7.02
N THR A 944 3.29 21.19 7.59
CA THR A 944 3.65 21.14 9.01
C THR A 944 4.91 21.97 9.25
N ILE A 945 4.87 22.93 10.18
CA ILE A 945 6.05 23.70 10.59
C ILE A 945 6.77 22.99 11.74
N LEU A 946 8.08 22.82 11.59
CA LEU A 946 8.98 22.31 12.62
C LEU A 946 9.58 23.50 13.38
N ILE A 947 9.38 23.54 14.70
CA ILE A 947 9.88 24.62 15.56
C ILE A 947 11.29 24.26 16.03
N GLY A 948 12.30 24.65 15.24
CA GLY A 948 13.71 24.56 15.62
C GLY A 948 14.16 25.80 16.40
N GLY A 949 15.05 25.60 17.38
CA GLY A 949 15.54 26.61 18.30
C GLY A 949 15.70 26.08 19.74
N TYR A 950 16.75 26.52 20.43
CA TYR A 950 16.91 26.29 21.87
C TYR A 950 15.77 26.97 22.63
N LEU A 951 14.99 26.18 23.38
CA LEU A 951 13.90 26.67 24.24
C LEU A 951 14.45 27.24 25.55
N ALA A 952 15.21 28.34 25.42
CA ALA A 952 15.77 29.13 26.51
C ALA A 952 15.41 30.63 26.41
N GLU A 953 14.88 31.09 25.28
CA GLU A 953 14.22 32.40 25.16
C GLU A 953 12.70 32.20 25.15
N GLY A 954 12.01 33.00 25.97
CA GLY A 954 10.61 32.77 26.32
C GLY A 954 9.60 33.08 25.21
N SER A 955 8.36 32.64 25.42
CA SER A 955 7.20 32.96 24.59
C SER A 955 6.96 34.48 24.53
N ALA A 956 7.24 35.08 23.37
CA ALA A 956 6.88 36.45 23.02
C ALA A 956 5.86 36.46 21.85
N GLU A 957 4.59 36.40 22.23
CA GLU A 957 3.35 36.76 21.51
C GLU A 957 3.11 36.23 20.06
#